data_AF-A0A2N9I2B3-F1
#
_entry.id   AF-A0A2N9I2B3-F1
#
_cell.length_a   1.000
_cell.length_b   1.000
_cell.length_c   1.000
_cell.angle_alpha   90.00
_cell.angle_beta   90.00
_cell.angle_gamma   90.00
#
_symmetry.space_group_name_H-M   'P 1'
#
loop_
_entity.id
_entity.type
_entity.pdbx_description
1 polymer ?
#
loop_
_entity_poly.entity_id
_entity_poly.type
_entity_poly.pdbx_seq_one_letter_code
_entity_poly.pdbx_strand_id
1 'polypeptide(L)'
;MASMAEAQSFPFESDQGHQGQGPRAHRLTHCFSLSSSSPISLSLSQLDRTKVAPDLLLAVCGGGVNMGFCVGFDDGCFGRGVMDLVVFRFLGFRSRLIWFSDLDGGSVMVLVNPVNTGTASHRTAVTGMIDIPQTLWYNGIRVEHVACQETSLAISAEVAVMPPMQIHKVCLPPKQTTLQKLKHRLTEIFFPDDPLYRCKNQTWFKKLILCLQFFFPIFQWGSEYNVSLLRSDVISGLTIASLAIPQGISYAKLANLPPIVGLYSSFVPPLIYSLLGSSRHLAVGPVSIASLVMGSMLSFFRSTKVSNCAHRKLSFRLGFVIDFLSKATLVGFMAGAAVIVSLQQLKGLLGIVHFTSKMQIIPVVSSVLSNKDEWSWQTIVMGFGFLFFLLTARHISNRNPKLFWITAAAPLTSVILSTLLVFLLKSKVHGITIIGHLPKGLNPPSLNMLYFSGPYLGVAIKTGIVTGILSLTEGIAVGRTFAALKNYQVDGNKEMMAIGIMNIAGTCSSCYVTTGSFSRSAVSYNAGAQTAVSNIVMASAVLVTLLFLMPLFYYTPNVILAAIIITAVIGLIDYQAAYKLWKVDKLDFVACFCSFFGVLFISVPLGLAIAVAVSVFKILLHVTRPNTLILGNIRGTQIYQNLSRYREASRIPSFLILAVEAPIYFANSTYLQERILRWVREEEEWIKENNANTLKCVILDMTAVTAIDTSGIDTVCEIRKMLEKRSLQLVLANPVGTVMEKLHQSKVLDSFGIYGLYLSVGEAVAHISSLWRAQP
;
A
#
# COMPACT_ATOMS: atom_id res chain seq x y z
N MET A 1 12.07 3.15 65.31
CA MET A 1 11.29 4.19 66.04
C MET A 1 11.81 5.57 65.62
N ALA A 2 11.00 6.62 65.80
CA ALA A 2 11.23 8.08 65.63
C ALA A 2 12.62 8.60 65.15
N SER A 3 12.73 9.71 64.40
CA SER A 3 11.85 10.89 64.39
C SER A 3 12.03 11.78 63.14
N MET A 4 11.31 12.91 63.15
CA MET A 4 11.46 14.13 62.33
C MET A 4 11.04 14.05 60.85
N ALA A 5 9.81 14.52 60.61
CA ALA A 5 9.43 15.22 59.39
C ALA A 5 9.51 16.73 59.64
N GLU A 6 9.57 17.54 58.58
CA GLU A 6 9.27 18.97 58.66
C GLU A 6 8.60 19.43 57.35
N ALA A 7 7.65 20.36 57.42
CA ALA A 7 6.77 20.71 56.31
C ALA A 7 6.20 22.13 56.43
N GLN A 8 6.18 22.85 55.31
CA GLN A 8 5.49 24.13 55.07
C GLN A 8 5.23 24.26 53.56
N SER A 9 4.29 25.04 53.03
CA SER A 9 2.89 25.37 53.38
C SER A 9 2.45 26.47 52.41
N PHE A 10 1.24 26.44 51.87
CA PHE A 10 0.64 27.59 51.17
C PHE A 10 -0.77 27.85 51.73
N PRO A 11 -1.19 29.12 51.87
CA PRO A 11 -2.32 29.48 52.72
C PRO A 11 -3.68 29.40 52.02
N PHE A 12 -4.72 29.30 52.84
CA PHE A 12 -6.06 29.78 52.54
C PHE A 12 -6.24 31.15 53.18
N GLU A 13 -7.03 32.02 52.56
CA GLU A 13 -7.61 33.19 53.23
C GLU A 13 -9.10 33.28 52.83
N SER A 14 -9.90 33.89 53.68
CA SER A 14 -11.36 33.69 53.75
C SER A 14 -12.14 34.99 53.59
N ASP A 15 -13.41 34.89 53.18
CA ASP A 15 -14.41 35.87 53.63
C ASP A 15 -15.78 35.22 53.92
N GLN A 16 -16.66 35.98 54.56
CA GLN A 16 -17.79 35.51 55.39
C GLN A 16 -19.17 35.66 54.72
N GLY A 17 -20.23 35.06 55.31
CA GLY A 17 -21.60 35.52 55.04
C GLY A 17 -22.77 34.54 55.32
N HIS A 18 -23.42 34.71 56.47
CA HIS A 18 -24.85 34.46 56.78
C HIS A 18 -25.62 33.20 56.30
N GLN A 19 -26.01 32.38 57.29
CA GLN A 19 -27.40 32.03 57.69
C GLN A 19 -28.51 31.83 56.62
N GLY A 20 -29.28 30.73 56.75
CA GLY A 20 -30.74 30.79 56.56
C GLY A 20 -31.47 29.54 56.05
N GLN A 21 -32.29 28.93 56.92
CA GLN A 21 -33.58 28.24 56.66
C GLN A 21 -33.75 27.20 55.52
N GLY A 22 -34.33 26.05 55.88
CA GLY A 22 -35.42 25.41 55.13
C GLY A 22 -36.68 25.35 56.04
N PRO A 23 -37.63 24.40 55.87
CA PRO A 23 -37.89 23.49 54.74
C PRO A 23 -39.42 23.33 54.41
N ARG A 24 -39.78 22.41 53.50
CA ARG A 24 -41.18 21.95 53.16
C ARG A 24 -41.96 22.98 52.28
N ALA A 25 -43.12 22.70 51.67
CA ALA A 25 -44.10 21.62 51.86
C ALA A 25 -44.93 21.26 50.59
N HIS A 26 -45.83 20.27 50.75
CA HIS A 26 -46.88 19.76 49.83
C HIS A 26 -46.44 18.94 48.59
N ARG A 27 -47.16 17.90 48.13
CA ARG A 27 -47.84 16.71 48.73
C ARG A 27 -48.95 16.22 47.77
N LEU A 28 -48.73 15.05 47.14
CA LEU A 28 -49.69 14.04 46.64
C LEU A 28 -50.82 14.42 45.66
N THR A 29 -50.97 13.62 44.59
CA THR A 29 -52.09 12.69 44.23
C THR A 29 -52.02 12.35 42.72
N HIS A 30 -52.42 11.19 42.17
CA HIS A 30 -52.83 9.86 42.69
C HIS A 30 -52.62 8.72 41.64
N CYS A 31 -52.64 7.45 42.10
CA CYS A 31 -53.06 6.19 41.40
C CYS A 31 -52.04 5.18 40.77
N PHE A 32 -52.44 3.89 40.86
CA PHE A 32 -51.87 2.64 40.30
C PHE A 32 -52.74 2.19 39.07
N SER A 33 -52.64 1.04 38.37
CA SER A 33 -51.89 -0.26 38.41
C SER A 33 -51.91 -0.84 36.97
N LEU A 34 -51.39 -2.00 36.51
CA LEU A 34 -50.78 -3.25 37.03
C LEU A 34 -49.38 -3.46 36.36
N SER A 35 -48.46 -4.39 36.69
CA SER A 35 -48.41 -5.73 37.32
C SER A 35 -48.46 -6.97 36.38
N SER A 36 -47.32 -7.71 36.36
CA SER A 36 -47.16 -9.18 36.29
C SER A 36 -46.81 -9.93 34.98
N SER A 37 -46.12 -11.07 35.20
CA SER A 37 -45.94 -12.28 34.37
C SER A 37 -44.87 -12.30 33.26
N SER A 38 -44.40 -13.52 32.97
CA SER A 38 -43.24 -13.83 32.11
C SER A 38 -43.47 -15.20 31.39
N PRO A 39 -42.45 -15.86 30.79
CA PRO A 39 -42.48 -16.28 29.38
C PRO A 39 -43.12 -17.66 29.12
N ILE A 40 -43.35 -17.97 27.83
CA ILE A 40 -43.40 -19.35 27.30
C ILE A 40 -42.93 -19.37 25.83
N SER A 41 -42.46 -20.53 25.37
CA SER A 41 -41.92 -20.81 24.03
C SER A 41 -42.92 -21.57 23.15
N LEU A 42 -42.72 -21.59 21.81
CA LEU A 42 -42.52 -22.85 21.03
C LEU A 42 -42.47 -22.71 19.50
N SER A 43 -41.79 -23.70 18.91
CA SER A 43 -41.97 -24.33 17.58
C SER A 43 -41.78 -23.56 16.26
N LEU A 44 -41.03 -24.21 15.35
CA LEU A 44 -41.17 -24.07 13.90
C LEU A 44 -42.48 -24.73 13.43
N SER A 45 -42.98 -24.38 12.24
CA SER A 45 -43.10 -25.32 11.11
C SER A 45 -43.81 -24.73 9.87
N GLN A 46 -43.68 -25.46 8.75
CA GLN A 46 -44.56 -25.51 7.57
C GLN A 46 -44.40 -24.51 6.37
N LEU A 47 -44.13 -25.17 5.23
CA LEU A 47 -44.68 -25.02 3.87
C LEU A 47 -44.29 -23.83 2.94
N ASP A 48 -43.42 -24.20 1.99
CA ASP A 48 -43.67 -24.30 0.54
C ASP A 48 -43.99 -23.09 -0.36
N ARG A 49 -43.01 -22.82 -1.24
CA ARG A 49 -43.07 -22.91 -2.73
C ARG A 49 -44.15 -22.17 -3.55
N THR A 50 -43.65 -21.71 -4.71
CA THR A 50 -44.38 -21.35 -5.96
C THR A 50 -45.19 -20.04 -5.93
N LYS A 51 -45.38 -19.30 -7.05
CA LYS A 51 -44.97 -19.49 -8.46
C LYS A 51 -44.98 -18.15 -9.23
N VAL A 52 -44.39 -18.17 -10.44
CA VAL A 52 -44.72 -17.29 -11.60
C VAL A 52 -44.31 -15.80 -11.54
N ALA A 53 -43.93 -15.31 -12.72
CA ALA A 53 -43.69 -13.93 -13.14
C ALA A 53 -44.13 -13.85 -14.64
N PRO A 54 -43.96 -12.75 -15.39
CA PRO A 54 -43.73 -11.34 -15.04
C PRO A 54 -44.89 -10.44 -15.54
N ASP A 55 -44.79 -9.11 -15.48
CA ASP A 55 -44.67 -8.24 -16.69
C ASP A 55 -44.80 -6.71 -16.46
N LEU A 56 -44.45 -5.98 -17.53
CA LEU A 56 -44.93 -4.65 -17.95
C LEU A 56 -44.30 -3.32 -17.45
N LEU A 57 -43.69 -2.64 -18.44
CA LEU A 57 -43.62 -1.20 -18.75
C LEU A 57 -43.10 -0.15 -17.75
N LEU A 58 -42.16 0.66 -18.26
CA LEU A 58 -41.95 2.05 -17.83
C LEU A 58 -43.07 2.96 -18.37
N ALA A 59 -43.44 3.97 -17.58
CA ALA A 59 -44.02 5.23 -18.05
C ALA A 59 -43.13 6.39 -17.56
N VAL A 60 -43.12 7.52 -18.29
CA VAL A 60 -42.21 8.65 -18.03
C VAL A 60 -42.99 9.93 -17.72
N CYS A 61 -42.81 10.43 -16.50
CA CYS A 61 -42.95 11.83 -16.08
C CYS A 61 -41.91 12.07 -14.95
N GLY A 62 -41.40 13.27 -14.71
CA GLY A 62 -41.70 14.55 -15.33
C GLY A 62 -41.86 15.63 -14.26
N GLY A 63 -40.87 16.51 -14.13
CA GLY A 63 -40.83 17.57 -13.10
C GLY A 63 -39.63 17.45 -12.15
N GLY A 64 -39.07 18.59 -11.77
CA GLY A 64 -37.98 18.70 -10.80
C GLY A 64 -38.20 19.88 -9.87
N VAL A 65 -37.76 19.76 -8.62
CA VAL A 65 -37.85 20.80 -7.58
C VAL A 65 -36.56 20.80 -6.77
N ASN A 66 -36.06 21.98 -6.41
CA ASN A 66 -34.92 22.13 -5.51
C ASN A 66 -35.33 21.80 -4.07
N MET A 67 -34.50 21.04 -3.35
CA MET A 67 -34.49 21.01 -1.89
C MET A 67 -33.06 20.90 -1.35
N GLY A 68 -32.67 21.86 -0.51
CA GLY A 68 -31.43 21.79 0.25
C GLY A 68 -31.62 20.96 1.51
N PHE A 69 -30.64 20.11 1.83
CA PHE A 69 -30.69 19.23 3.00
C PHE A 69 -29.79 19.73 4.13
N CYS A 70 -30.41 20.27 5.17
CA CYS A 70 -29.83 20.20 6.52
C CYS A 70 -30.13 18.81 7.09
N VAL A 71 -29.10 18.10 7.57
CA VAL A 71 -29.26 16.85 8.32
C VAL A 71 -28.36 16.92 9.56
N GLY A 72 -28.98 17.07 10.72
CA GLY A 72 -28.35 16.72 11.99
C GLY A 72 -28.35 15.20 12.17
N PHE A 73 -27.31 14.66 12.80
CA PHE A 73 -27.23 13.24 13.16
C PHE A 73 -27.29 13.11 14.68
N ASP A 74 -28.34 12.45 15.17
CA ASP A 74 -28.38 11.85 16.51
C ASP A 74 -27.95 10.38 16.43
N ASP A 75 -27.14 9.93 17.38
CA ASP A 75 -26.65 8.55 17.46
C ASP A 75 -27.69 7.62 18.09
N GLY A 76 -28.24 6.68 17.30
CA GLY A 76 -29.26 5.73 17.79
C GLY A 76 -29.35 4.42 16.99
N CYS A 77 -28.96 3.32 17.65
CA CYS A 77 -29.32 1.92 17.35
C CYS A 77 -29.64 1.51 15.89
N PHE A 78 -28.71 0.82 15.23
CA PHE A 78 -29.08 -0.23 14.28
C PHE A 78 -28.20 -1.47 14.42
N GLY A 79 -28.84 -2.65 14.46
CA GLY A 79 -28.17 -3.94 14.61
C GLY A 79 -28.75 -4.99 13.69
N ARG A 80 -27.85 -5.72 13.01
CA ARG A 80 -28.10 -6.96 12.22
C ARG A 80 -29.32 -6.96 11.28
N GLY A 81 -29.07 -6.82 9.97
CA GLY A 81 -29.97 -7.35 8.95
C GLY A 81 -29.61 -6.86 7.55
N VAL A 82 -29.58 -7.79 6.59
CA VAL A 82 -29.48 -7.59 5.12
C VAL A 82 -28.24 -6.81 4.62
N MET A 83 -27.50 -7.41 3.67
CA MET A 83 -26.57 -6.64 2.83
C MET A 83 -27.31 -6.13 1.60
N ASP A 84 -27.86 -4.92 1.67
CA ASP A 84 -28.45 -4.30 0.49
C ASP A 84 -27.40 -3.61 -0.40
N LEU A 85 -27.47 -4.03 -1.65
CA LEU A 85 -26.56 -3.78 -2.75
C LEU A 85 -26.53 -2.29 -3.14
N VAL A 86 -25.56 -1.53 -2.64
CA VAL A 86 -25.31 -0.15 -3.12
C VAL A 86 -24.73 -0.20 -4.54
N VAL A 87 -25.63 -0.24 -5.53
CA VAL A 87 -25.28 -0.21 -6.96
C VAL A 87 -24.76 1.18 -7.33
N PHE A 88 -23.45 1.29 -7.54
CA PHE A 88 -22.84 2.49 -8.13
C PHE A 88 -23.28 2.67 -9.59
N ARG A 89 -24.37 3.41 -9.81
CA ARG A 89 -24.91 3.73 -11.14
C ARG A 89 -24.17 4.91 -11.78
N PHE A 90 -22.89 4.72 -12.11
CA PHE A 90 -22.11 5.67 -12.93
C PHE A 90 -21.31 4.94 -14.02
N LEU A 91 -21.10 5.62 -15.15
CA LEU A 91 -20.45 5.11 -16.38
C LEU A 91 -21.17 3.94 -17.07
N GLY A 92 -22.31 4.24 -17.71
CA GLY A 92 -22.85 3.39 -18.76
C GLY A 92 -21.99 3.44 -20.02
N PHE A 93 -21.16 2.43 -20.26
CA PHE A 93 -20.47 2.26 -21.55
C PHE A 93 -21.41 1.62 -22.58
N ARG A 94 -21.79 2.37 -23.61
CA ARG A 94 -22.41 1.83 -24.83
C ARG A 94 -21.74 2.48 -26.04
N SER A 95 -21.08 1.66 -26.86
CA SER A 95 -20.19 2.14 -27.93
C SER A 95 -20.93 2.90 -29.02
N ARG A 96 -20.42 4.09 -29.37
CA ARG A 96 -20.60 4.71 -30.69
C ARG A 96 -19.26 5.31 -31.14
N LEU A 97 -18.94 5.11 -32.41
CA LEU A 97 -17.84 5.81 -33.07
C LEU A 97 -18.23 7.29 -33.21
N ILE A 98 -17.30 8.19 -32.91
CA ILE A 98 -17.31 9.56 -33.40
C ILE A 98 -15.87 9.81 -33.88
N TRP A 99 -15.73 10.23 -35.14
CA TRP A 99 -14.44 10.68 -35.68
C TRP A 99 -14.04 12.01 -35.05
N PHE A 100 -12.76 12.19 -34.80
CA PHE A 100 -12.14 13.52 -34.75
C PHE A 100 -10.83 13.45 -35.51
N SER A 101 -10.69 14.29 -36.52
CA SER A 101 -9.48 14.41 -37.33
C SER A 101 -8.41 15.23 -36.59
N ASP A 102 -7.16 14.90 -36.91
CA ASP A 102 -5.95 15.73 -36.93
C ASP A 102 -5.79 16.86 -35.90
N LEU A 103 -4.73 16.71 -35.10
CA LEU A 103 -3.77 17.81 -34.89
C LEU A 103 -2.38 17.21 -34.64
N ASP A 104 -1.38 17.72 -35.35
CA ASP A 104 -0.03 17.15 -35.41
C ASP A 104 0.71 17.14 -34.06
N GLY A 105 1.54 16.11 -33.87
CA GLY A 105 2.28 15.88 -32.63
C GLY A 105 3.39 14.84 -32.74
N GLY A 106 4.06 14.77 -33.90
CA GLY A 106 5.09 13.76 -34.18
C GLY A 106 6.24 13.78 -33.17
N SER A 107 6.42 12.67 -32.45
CA SER A 107 7.57 12.44 -31.55
C SER A 107 8.14 11.04 -31.81
N VAL A 108 9.17 10.97 -32.64
CA VAL A 108 9.81 9.70 -33.03
C VAL A 108 10.66 9.16 -31.87
N MET A 109 10.21 8.09 -31.23
CA MET A 109 10.98 7.39 -30.21
C MET A 109 11.84 6.28 -30.85
N VAL A 110 13.12 6.55 -31.02
CA VAL A 110 14.08 5.55 -31.54
C VAL A 110 14.37 4.50 -30.46
N LEU A 111 13.89 3.27 -30.67
CA LEU A 111 14.20 2.11 -29.82
C LEU A 111 15.54 1.50 -30.23
N VAL A 112 16.60 1.83 -29.47
CA VAL A 112 17.89 1.14 -29.55
C VAL A 112 17.77 -0.22 -28.86
N ASN A 113 18.07 -1.30 -29.60
CA ASN A 113 17.95 -2.67 -29.12
C ASN A 113 19.24 -3.11 -28.38
N PRO A 114 19.20 -3.50 -27.09
CA PRO A 114 20.40 -3.86 -26.35
C PRO A 114 20.91 -5.28 -26.71
N VAL A 115 22.00 -5.34 -27.48
CA VAL A 115 22.70 -6.59 -27.79
C VAL A 115 23.54 -7.05 -26.58
N ASN A 116 23.42 -8.34 -26.23
CA ASN A 116 24.26 -8.98 -25.21
C ASN A 116 25.73 -9.03 -25.66
N THR A 117 26.65 -8.46 -24.87
CA THR A 117 28.08 -8.80 -24.93
C THR A 117 28.61 -9.15 -23.55
N GLY A 118 28.91 -10.43 -23.34
CA GLY A 118 29.64 -10.91 -22.17
C GLY A 118 31.14 -10.59 -22.24
N THR A 119 31.80 -10.61 -21.10
CA THR A 119 33.22 -10.23 -20.95
C THR A 119 34.20 -11.23 -21.59
N ALA A 120 35.14 -10.72 -22.39
CA ALA A 120 36.47 -11.32 -22.54
C ALA A 120 37.50 -10.23 -22.85
N SER A 121 38.66 -10.29 -22.21
CA SER A 121 39.84 -9.46 -22.51
C SER A 121 40.84 -10.32 -23.28
N HIS A 122 41.42 -9.82 -24.37
CA HIS A 122 42.88 -9.87 -24.59
C HIS A 122 43.31 -8.94 -25.73
N ARG A 123 44.62 -8.64 -25.79
CA ARG A 123 45.26 -7.76 -26.79
C ARG A 123 45.62 -8.54 -28.05
N THR A 124 45.43 -7.93 -29.23
CA THR A 124 46.48 -7.57 -30.22
C THR A 124 45.86 -6.74 -31.35
N ALA A 125 46.69 -6.11 -32.18
CA ALA A 125 46.29 -5.33 -33.35
C ALA A 125 47.01 -5.83 -34.61
N VAL A 126 46.59 -5.36 -35.79
CA VAL A 126 47.36 -5.09 -37.06
C VAL A 126 46.50 -5.38 -38.32
N THR A 127 46.22 -4.30 -39.08
CA THR A 127 45.86 -4.16 -40.52
C THR A 127 44.87 -5.12 -41.22
N GLY A 128 44.03 -4.67 -42.16
CA GLY A 128 43.84 -3.29 -42.67
C GLY A 128 43.16 -3.25 -44.05
N MET A 129 42.88 -2.03 -44.55
CA MET A 129 42.19 -1.69 -45.83
C MET A 129 40.70 -2.14 -45.90
N ILE A 130 39.81 -1.54 -46.69
CA ILE A 130 39.93 -0.53 -47.77
C ILE A 130 39.04 0.70 -47.48
N ASP A 131 39.45 1.89 -47.91
CA ASP A 131 38.72 3.15 -47.78
C ASP A 131 37.50 3.30 -48.71
N ILE A 132 36.50 4.09 -48.28
CA ILE A 132 35.42 4.60 -49.15
C ILE A 132 35.29 6.13 -48.92
N PRO A 133 35.51 6.98 -49.95
CA PRO A 133 35.43 8.43 -49.81
C PRO A 133 34.01 9.01 -50.03
N GLN A 134 33.71 10.08 -49.30
CA GLN A 134 33.20 11.41 -49.75
C GLN A 134 32.33 11.52 -51.03
N THR A 135 31.26 12.32 -51.14
CA THR A 135 30.57 13.28 -50.23
C THR A 135 29.24 13.78 -50.87
N LEU A 136 28.45 14.58 -50.13
CA LEU A 136 27.56 15.66 -50.62
C LEU A 136 26.24 15.32 -51.36
N TRP A 137 25.17 15.25 -50.56
CA TRP A 137 23.98 16.14 -50.64
C TRP A 137 23.88 17.14 -51.81
N TYR A 138 22.69 17.27 -52.44
CA TYR A 138 21.63 18.22 -51.99
C TYR A 138 20.31 18.12 -52.82
N ASN A 139 19.19 18.59 -52.23
CA ASN A 139 17.88 18.93 -52.82
C ASN A 139 16.98 17.85 -53.48
N GLY A 140 15.66 18.01 -53.30
CA GLY A 140 14.65 17.54 -54.28
C GLY A 140 13.69 16.42 -53.85
N ILE A 141 12.97 16.54 -52.72
CA ILE A 141 11.85 15.61 -52.42
C ILE A 141 10.67 15.92 -53.35
N ARG A 142 10.59 15.19 -54.47
CA ARG A 142 9.40 15.11 -55.33
C ARG A 142 8.49 14.02 -54.77
N VAL A 143 7.26 14.38 -54.38
CA VAL A 143 6.26 13.39 -53.94
C VAL A 143 5.64 12.74 -55.18
N GLU A 144 6.23 11.64 -55.64
CA GLU A 144 5.62 10.82 -56.69
C GLU A 144 4.68 9.79 -56.06
N HIS A 145 3.41 9.84 -56.46
CA HIS A 145 2.45 8.79 -56.19
C HIS A 145 2.84 7.54 -57.00
N VAL A 146 3.57 6.62 -56.36
CA VAL A 146 3.77 5.28 -56.93
C VAL A 146 2.43 4.55 -56.94
N ALA A 147 1.79 4.51 -58.10
CA ALA A 147 0.62 3.68 -58.33
C ALA A 147 1.00 2.21 -58.21
N CYS A 148 0.18 1.40 -57.53
CA CYS A 148 0.33 -0.05 -57.54
C CYS A 148 0.02 -0.58 -58.94
N GLN A 149 1.06 -0.72 -59.76
CA GLN A 149 0.96 -1.33 -61.09
C GLN A 149 0.83 -2.85 -60.92
N GLU A 150 -0.28 -3.43 -61.41
CA GLU A 150 -0.56 -4.86 -61.30
C GLU A 150 0.37 -5.68 -62.22
N THR A 151 1.59 -5.95 -61.75
CA THR A 151 2.45 -6.96 -62.37
C THR A 151 1.97 -8.35 -61.97
N SER A 152 1.25 -9.00 -62.88
CA SER A 152 0.76 -10.37 -62.77
C SER A 152 1.91 -11.40 -62.86
N LEU A 153 2.79 -11.37 -61.86
CA LEU A 153 3.79 -12.42 -61.65
C LEU A 153 3.08 -13.75 -61.38
N ALA A 154 3.08 -14.62 -62.38
CA ALA A 154 2.63 -15.99 -62.26
C ALA A 154 3.59 -16.78 -61.36
N ILE A 155 3.41 -16.64 -60.05
CA ILE A 155 4.07 -17.49 -59.06
C ILE A 155 3.55 -18.90 -59.25
N SER A 156 4.36 -19.77 -59.87
CA SER A 156 4.14 -21.22 -59.84
C SER A 156 4.03 -21.64 -58.39
N ALA A 157 2.82 -22.06 -57.99
CA ALA A 157 2.53 -22.45 -56.62
C ALA A 157 3.07 -23.86 -56.33
N GLU A 158 4.40 -23.99 -56.28
CA GLU A 158 5.05 -25.08 -55.56
C GLU A 158 4.65 -24.96 -54.09
N VAL A 159 3.60 -25.68 -53.72
CA VAL A 159 3.18 -25.84 -52.33
C VAL A 159 4.35 -26.51 -51.61
N ALA A 160 5.11 -25.73 -50.85
CA ALA A 160 6.18 -26.24 -50.00
C ALA A 160 5.59 -27.21 -48.98
N VAL A 161 5.64 -28.51 -49.31
CA VAL A 161 5.07 -29.58 -48.50
C VAL A 161 5.87 -29.64 -47.20
N MET A 162 5.34 -29.04 -46.14
CA MET A 162 5.91 -29.18 -44.81
C MET A 162 6.02 -30.67 -44.47
N PRO A 163 7.17 -31.14 -43.95
CA PRO A 163 7.36 -32.56 -43.67
C PRO A 163 6.31 -33.05 -42.66
N PRO A 164 5.89 -34.34 -42.74
CA PRO A 164 4.85 -34.88 -41.87
C PRO A 164 5.23 -34.70 -40.40
N MET A 165 4.41 -33.93 -39.69
CA MET A 165 4.70 -33.48 -38.33
C MET A 165 4.66 -34.65 -37.36
N GLN A 166 5.78 -34.95 -36.71
CA GLN A 166 5.82 -35.95 -35.64
C GLN A 166 5.02 -35.46 -34.42
N ILE A 167 4.14 -36.31 -33.91
CA ILE A 167 3.27 -36.02 -32.77
C ILE A 167 4.03 -36.33 -31.48
N HIS A 168 4.21 -35.33 -30.62
CA HIS A 168 4.97 -35.49 -29.39
C HIS A 168 4.07 -35.88 -28.22
N LYS A 169 4.44 -36.96 -27.53
CA LYS A 169 3.76 -37.38 -26.31
C LYS A 169 4.09 -36.43 -25.16
N VAL A 170 3.08 -35.74 -24.63
CA VAL A 170 3.23 -34.87 -23.44
C VAL A 170 3.69 -35.71 -22.24
N CYS A 171 4.86 -35.39 -21.69
CA CYS A 171 5.43 -36.09 -20.55
C CYS A 171 4.82 -35.65 -19.21
N LEU A 172 4.65 -36.61 -18.30
CA LEU A 172 4.37 -36.32 -16.89
C LEU A 172 5.65 -35.83 -16.19
N PRO A 173 5.56 -34.90 -15.22
CA PRO A 173 6.72 -34.49 -14.43
C PRO A 173 7.24 -35.64 -13.55
N PRO A 174 8.52 -35.64 -13.16
CA PRO A 174 9.10 -36.68 -12.31
C PRO A 174 8.41 -36.74 -10.94
N LYS A 175 8.14 -37.95 -10.45
CA LYS A 175 7.47 -38.18 -9.16
C LYS A 175 8.32 -37.63 -8.00
N GLN A 176 7.79 -36.65 -7.27
CA GLN A 176 8.35 -36.13 -6.02
C GLN A 176 7.41 -36.43 -4.85
N THR A 177 7.95 -36.60 -3.64
CA THR A 177 7.14 -36.90 -2.44
C THR A 177 6.30 -35.69 -2.01
N THR A 178 5.15 -35.93 -1.39
CA THR A 178 4.24 -34.88 -0.90
C THR A 178 4.91 -33.94 0.10
N LEU A 179 5.70 -34.49 1.03
CA LEU A 179 6.48 -33.72 2.02
C LEU A 179 7.54 -32.85 1.34
N GLN A 180 8.24 -33.36 0.33
CA GLN A 180 9.23 -32.59 -0.44
C GLN A 180 8.59 -31.41 -1.19
N LYS A 181 7.43 -31.62 -1.82
CA LYS A 181 6.65 -30.55 -2.49
C LYS A 181 6.12 -29.50 -1.51
N LEU A 182 5.58 -29.95 -0.37
CA LEU A 182 5.09 -29.05 0.68
C LEU A 182 6.23 -28.22 1.26
N LYS A 183 7.38 -28.85 1.55
CA LYS A 183 8.61 -28.15 1.97
C LYS A 183 9.05 -27.12 0.94
N HIS A 184 9.12 -27.48 -0.35
CA HIS A 184 9.50 -26.56 -1.42
C HIS A 184 8.60 -25.32 -1.46
N ARG A 185 7.27 -25.51 -1.55
CA ARG A 185 6.31 -24.40 -1.56
C ARG A 185 6.37 -23.55 -0.30
N LEU A 186 6.48 -24.15 0.88
CA LEU A 186 6.57 -23.39 2.14
C LEU A 186 7.89 -22.61 2.23
N THR A 187 9.00 -23.16 1.74
CA THR A 187 10.27 -22.43 1.63
C THR A 187 10.13 -21.26 0.66
N GLU A 188 9.59 -21.45 -0.54
CA GLU A 188 9.37 -20.35 -1.51
C GLU A 188 8.42 -19.25 -0.99
N ILE A 189 7.36 -19.62 -0.26
CA ILE A 189 6.35 -18.68 0.25
C ILE A 189 6.87 -17.86 1.44
N PHE A 190 7.61 -18.48 2.37
CA PHE A 190 8.10 -17.80 3.58
C PHE A 190 9.54 -17.28 3.48
N PHE A 191 10.34 -17.79 2.55
CA PHE A 191 11.75 -17.47 2.33
C PHE A 191 12.08 -17.44 0.81
N PRO A 192 11.43 -16.56 0.02
CA PRO A 192 11.67 -16.46 -1.43
C PRO A 192 13.14 -16.13 -1.76
N ASP A 193 13.72 -15.19 -1.02
CA ASP A 193 15.17 -15.10 -0.84
C ASP A 193 15.57 -16.09 0.26
N ASP A 194 16.03 -17.30 -0.10
CA ASP A 194 16.55 -18.28 0.88
C ASP A 194 17.77 -17.67 1.58
N PRO A 195 17.65 -17.19 2.84
CA PRO A 195 18.69 -16.37 3.46
C PRO A 195 19.94 -17.18 3.78
N LEU A 196 19.79 -18.51 3.81
CA LEU A 196 20.88 -19.46 4.04
C LEU A 196 21.52 -19.94 2.74
N TYR A 197 21.07 -19.49 1.56
CA TYR A 197 21.76 -19.76 0.30
C TYR A 197 23.21 -19.24 0.33
N ARG A 198 23.44 -18.01 0.84
CA ARG A 198 24.79 -17.46 1.07
C ARG A 198 25.61 -18.23 2.11
N CYS A 199 24.95 -18.94 3.02
CA CYS A 199 25.55 -19.79 4.05
C CYS A 199 25.88 -21.21 3.54
N LYS A 200 25.21 -21.65 2.47
CA LYS A 200 25.46 -22.92 1.80
C LYS A 200 26.88 -22.88 1.21
N ASN A 201 27.69 -23.88 1.54
CA ASN A 201 29.11 -23.99 1.20
C ASN A 201 30.08 -23.01 1.90
N GLN A 202 29.71 -22.36 3.01
CA GLN A 202 30.65 -21.53 3.80
C GLN A 202 31.04 -22.12 5.17
N THR A 203 32.20 -21.69 5.68
CA THR A 203 32.76 -22.12 6.98
C THR A 203 31.89 -21.67 8.15
N TRP A 204 31.99 -22.37 9.29
CA TRP A 204 31.15 -22.11 10.48
C TRP A 204 31.20 -20.65 10.95
N PHE A 205 32.39 -20.04 11.02
CA PHE A 205 32.54 -18.62 11.35
C PHE A 205 31.83 -17.69 10.35
N LYS A 206 31.93 -17.95 9.04
CA LYS A 206 31.23 -17.13 8.03
C LYS A 206 29.71 -17.32 8.09
N LYS A 207 29.22 -18.53 8.42
CA LYS A 207 27.79 -18.76 8.70
C LYS A 207 27.30 -17.97 9.92
N LEU A 208 28.11 -17.87 10.97
CA LEU A 208 27.81 -17.09 12.18
C LEU A 208 27.77 -15.59 11.85
N ILE A 209 28.74 -15.08 11.08
CA ILE A 209 28.75 -13.69 10.59
C ILE A 209 27.54 -13.38 9.70
N LEU A 210 27.19 -14.28 8.76
CA LEU A 210 26.00 -14.11 7.90
C LEU A 210 24.69 -14.14 8.70
N CYS A 211 24.62 -14.97 9.76
CA CYS A 211 23.50 -14.98 10.70
C CYS A 211 23.40 -13.64 11.46
N LEU A 212 24.53 -13.13 11.98
CA LEU A 212 24.59 -11.81 12.61
C LEU A 212 24.16 -10.69 11.64
N GLN A 213 24.64 -10.69 10.39
CA GLN A 213 24.22 -9.73 9.36
C GLN A 213 22.73 -9.84 9.02
N PHE A 214 22.12 -11.03 9.11
CA PHE A 214 20.69 -11.20 8.87
C PHE A 214 19.83 -10.57 9.97
N PHE A 215 20.20 -10.76 11.25
CA PHE A 215 19.48 -10.22 12.41
C PHE A 215 19.82 -8.75 12.73
N PHE A 216 21.05 -8.34 12.47
CA PHE A 216 21.59 -7.00 12.73
C PHE A 216 22.14 -6.39 11.42
N PRO A 217 21.30 -5.70 10.63
CA PRO A 217 21.71 -5.10 9.35
C PRO A 217 22.89 -4.14 9.42
N ILE A 218 23.21 -3.60 10.61
CA ILE A 218 24.40 -2.78 10.86
C ILE A 218 25.71 -3.48 10.48
N PHE A 219 25.84 -4.80 10.62
CA PHE A 219 27.04 -5.53 10.18
C PHE A 219 27.12 -5.73 8.66
N GLN A 220 26.07 -5.35 7.91
CA GLN A 220 26.09 -5.33 6.44
C GLN A 220 26.40 -3.92 5.92
N TRP A 221 25.64 -2.89 6.32
CA TRP A 221 25.86 -1.53 5.81
C TRP A 221 27.06 -0.83 6.47
N GLY A 222 27.46 -1.24 7.69
CA GLY A 222 28.61 -0.66 8.39
C GLY A 222 29.95 -0.93 7.72
N SER A 223 30.12 -2.05 7.00
CA SER A 223 31.34 -2.36 6.23
C SER A 223 31.46 -1.58 4.92
N GLU A 224 30.37 -1.02 4.42
CA GLU A 224 30.32 -0.19 3.19
C GLU A 224 30.32 1.32 3.53
N TYR A 225 30.46 1.68 4.81
CA TYR A 225 30.25 3.04 5.30
C TYR A 225 31.45 3.96 5.05
N ASN A 226 31.18 5.18 4.59
CA ASN A 226 32.19 6.14 4.12
C ASN A 226 32.00 7.51 4.79
N VAL A 227 33.07 8.30 4.89
CA VAL A 227 33.09 9.66 5.46
C VAL A 227 32.13 10.62 4.72
N SER A 228 31.88 10.37 3.43
CA SER A 228 30.85 11.07 2.66
C SER A 228 29.42 10.84 3.18
N LEU A 229 29.09 9.58 3.52
CA LEU A 229 27.82 9.21 4.14
C LEU A 229 27.73 9.81 5.56
N LEU A 230 28.82 9.74 6.33
CA LEU A 230 28.89 10.32 7.68
C LEU A 230 28.55 11.82 7.68
N ARG A 231 29.02 12.61 6.71
CA ARG A 231 28.63 14.02 6.60
C ARG A 231 27.11 14.16 6.39
N SER A 232 26.55 13.38 5.46
CA SER A 232 25.11 13.38 5.14
C SER A 232 24.24 13.00 6.35
N ASP A 233 24.57 11.89 7.02
CA ASP A 233 23.82 11.35 8.15
C ASP A 233 24.03 12.16 9.44
N VAL A 234 25.16 12.83 9.63
CA VAL A 234 25.37 13.76 10.75
C VAL A 234 24.50 15.01 10.62
N ILE A 235 24.50 15.66 9.45
CA ILE A 235 23.64 16.84 9.24
C ILE A 235 22.18 16.43 9.41
N SER A 236 21.75 15.35 8.73
CA SER A 236 20.37 14.87 8.84
C SER A 236 20.00 14.50 10.28
N GLY A 237 20.84 13.78 11.01
CA GLY A 237 20.60 13.46 12.44
C GLY A 237 20.41 14.69 13.33
N LEU A 238 21.23 15.73 13.15
CA LEU A 238 21.08 17.01 13.87
C LEU A 238 19.80 17.76 13.47
N THR A 239 19.47 17.77 12.18
CA THR A 239 18.25 18.39 11.66
C THR A 239 16.99 17.68 12.15
N ILE A 240 17.00 16.35 12.22
CA ILE A 240 15.91 15.56 12.83
C ILE A 240 15.85 15.85 14.35
N ALA A 241 16.98 15.90 15.06
CA ALA A 241 17.02 16.15 16.51
C ALA A 241 16.34 17.48 16.88
N SER A 242 16.62 18.56 16.13
CA SER A 242 16.04 19.90 16.35
C SER A 242 14.51 19.93 16.32
N LEU A 243 13.88 18.96 15.62
CA LEU A 243 12.44 18.78 15.52
C LEU A 243 11.92 17.65 16.42
N ALA A 244 12.72 16.62 16.66
CA ALA A 244 12.39 15.48 17.52
C ALA A 244 12.22 15.87 18.99
N ILE A 245 13.07 16.76 19.50
CA ILE A 245 13.03 17.30 20.87
C ILE A 245 11.64 17.92 21.15
N PRO A 246 11.21 19.00 20.46
CA PRO A 246 9.96 19.66 20.77
C PRO A 246 8.71 18.90 20.28
N GLN A 247 8.80 18.07 19.23
CA GLN A 247 7.71 17.13 18.93
C GLN A 247 7.49 16.14 20.08
N GLY A 248 8.56 15.60 20.67
CA GLY A 248 8.46 14.68 21.81
C GLY A 248 7.73 15.32 22.98
N ILE A 249 8.11 16.56 23.33
CA ILE A 249 7.44 17.39 24.33
C ILE A 249 5.93 17.58 24.03
N SER A 250 5.57 17.89 22.78
CA SER A 250 4.16 18.07 22.37
C SER A 250 3.37 16.75 22.43
N TYR A 251 3.94 15.65 21.95
CA TYR A 251 3.26 14.35 21.89
C TYR A 251 3.13 13.69 23.27
N ALA A 252 4.09 13.89 24.19
CA ALA A 252 3.94 13.47 25.58
C ALA A 252 2.78 14.20 26.27
N LYS A 253 2.59 15.50 26.02
CA LYS A 253 1.40 16.24 26.50
C LYS A 253 0.10 15.66 25.94
N LEU A 254 0.04 15.26 24.66
CA LEU A 254 -1.13 14.56 24.08
C LEU A 254 -1.39 13.17 24.69
N ALA A 255 -0.37 12.52 25.25
CA ALA A 255 -0.50 11.26 25.97
C ALA A 255 -0.89 11.42 27.45
N ASN A 256 -1.13 12.65 27.92
CA ASN A 256 -1.29 12.98 29.34
C ASN A 256 -0.06 12.58 30.20
N LEU A 257 1.14 12.61 29.61
CA LEU A 257 2.42 12.26 30.24
C LEU A 257 3.31 13.51 30.48
N PRO A 258 4.24 13.46 31.46
CA PRO A 258 5.24 14.51 31.64
C PRO A 258 6.06 14.74 30.36
N PRO A 259 6.30 16.00 29.92
CA PRO A 259 6.93 16.30 28.63
C PRO A 259 8.28 15.62 28.36
N ILE A 260 9.08 15.40 29.41
CA ILE A 260 10.38 14.74 29.35
C ILE A 260 10.31 13.28 28.86
N VAL A 261 9.19 12.59 29.08
CA VAL A 261 8.98 11.20 28.63
C VAL A 261 8.99 11.10 27.09
N GLY A 262 8.61 12.18 26.38
CA GLY A 262 8.73 12.27 24.92
C GLY A 262 10.16 12.51 24.41
N LEU A 263 11.05 13.03 25.26
CA LEU A 263 12.49 13.13 24.98
C LEU A 263 13.16 11.78 25.22
N TYR A 264 12.82 11.07 26.30
CA TYR A 264 13.27 9.71 26.58
C TYR A 264 12.91 8.75 25.43
N SER A 265 11.65 8.76 24.97
CA SER A 265 11.20 8.05 23.76
C SER A 265 11.87 8.50 22.45
N SER A 266 12.65 9.57 22.45
CA SER A 266 13.47 10.00 21.30
C SER A 266 14.97 9.67 21.46
N PHE A 267 15.36 8.95 22.52
CA PHE A 267 16.75 8.53 22.79
C PHE A 267 16.97 7.01 22.62
N VAL A 268 16.40 6.16 23.50
CA VAL A 268 16.71 4.72 23.49
C VAL A 268 16.10 3.97 22.29
N PRO A 269 14.81 4.12 21.93
CA PRO A 269 14.23 3.35 20.84
C PRO A 269 14.89 3.59 19.46
N PRO A 270 15.27 4.83 19.07
CA PRO A 270 16.01 5.06 17.83
C PRO A 270 17.39 4.39 17.77
N LEU A 271 18.11 4.27 18.90
CA LEU A 271 19.37 3.52 18.95
C LEU A 271 19.14 2.04 18.67
N ILE A 272 18.18 1.42 19.35
CA ILE A 272 17.84 -0.01 19.14
C ILE A 272 17.33 -0.26 17.71
N TYR A 273 16.55 0.67 17.15
CA TYR A 273 16.14 0.61 15.74
C TYR A 273 17.34 0.64 14.79
N SER A 274 18.34 1.50 15.03
CA SER A 274 19.49 1.62 14.12
C SER A 274 20.33 0.34 13.97
N LEU A 275 20.24 -0.58 14.94
CA LEU A 275 20.93 -1.87 14.93
C LEU A 275 20.16 -2.96 14.16
N LEU A 276 18.82 -2.85 14.11
CA LEU A 276 17.89 -3.93 13.71
C LEU A 276 17.05 -3.60 12.47
N GLY A 277 16.79 -2.32 12.21
CA GLY A 277 15.93 -1.83 11.13
C GLY A 277 16.54 -2.02 9.74
N SER A 278 15.67 -2.20 8.74
CA SER A 278 16.04 -2.28 7.33
C SER A 278 15.86 -0.94 6.59
N SER A 279 14.97 -0.06 7.07
CA SER A 279 14.73 1.22 6.43
C SER A 279 15.75 2.29 6.82
N ARG A 280 16.48 2.79 5.81
CA ARG A 280 17.58 3.76 5.96
C ARG A 280 17.13 5.18 6.33
N HIS A 281 15.86 5.53 6.08
CA HIS A 281 15.33 6.89 6.23
C HIS A 281 14.27 7.02 7.33
N LEU A 282 13.89 5.90 7.98
CA LEU A 282 12.84 5.89 8.99
C LEU A 282 13.34 6.53 10.28
N ALA A 283 12.86 7.72 10.60
CA ALA A 283 13.24 8.44 11.82
C ALA A 283 12.28 8.09 12.96
N VAL A 284 12.81 7.47 14.01
CA VAL A 284 12.02 6.86 15.09
C VAL A 284 11.69 7.85 16.21
N GLY A 285 10.57 7.63 16.89
CA GLY A 285 10.25 8.25 18.16
C GLY A 285 8.76 8.22 18.48
N PRO A 286 8.27 9.09 19.38
CA PRO A 286 6.84 9.24 19.62
C PRO A 286 6.10 9.80 18.40
N VAL A 287 4.83 9.40 18.23
CA VAL A 287 3.93 9.85 17.16
C VAL A 287 2.58 10.29 17.74
N SER A 288 1.90 11.24 17.09
CA SER A 288 0.64 11.83 17.58
C SER A 288 -0.48 10.80 17.75
N ILE A 289 -0.64 9.86 16.80
CA ILE A 289 -1.75 8.90 16.81
C ILE A 289 -1.64 7.95 18.00
N ALA A 290 -0.47 7.31 18.17
CA ALA A 290 -0.23 6.41 19.30
C ALA A 290 -0.26 7.16 20.65
N SER A 291 0.20 8.42 20.70
CA SER A 291 0.12 9.26 21.90
C SER A 291 -1.32 9.56 22.31
N LEU A 292 -2.18 9.95 21.36
CA LEU A 292 -3.59 10.27 21.63
C LEU A 292 -4.39 9.03 22.05
N VAL A 293 -4.15 7.89 21.39
CA VAL A 293 -4.75 6.61 21.81
C VAL A 293 -4.28 6.22 23.20
N MET A 294 -2.99 6.37 23.52
CA MET A 294 -2.48 6.10 24.86
C MET A 294 -3.08 7.06 25.91
N GLY A 295 -3.13 8.37 25.65
CA GLY A 295 -3.65 9.37 26.59
C GLY A 295 -5.16 9.24 26.86
N SER A 296 -5.95 8.88 25.86
CA SER A 296 -7.37 8.59 26.03
C SER A 296 -7.59 7.30 26.84
N MET A 297 -6.85 6.22 26.55
CA MET A 297 -6.88 5.00 27.37
C MET A 297 -6.41 5.27 28.81
N LEU A 298 -5.36 6.07 29.01
CA LEU A 298 -4.83 6.47 30.32
C LEU A 298 -5.88 7.25 31.14
N SER A 299 -6.74 8.03 30.49
CA SER A 299 -7.87 8.70 31.16
C SER A 299 -8.89 7.69 31.70
N PHE A 300 -9.22 6.62 30.97
CA PHE A 300 -10.15 5.59 31.46
C PHE A 300 -9.64 4.85 32.70
N PHE A 301 -8.31 4.71 32.90
CA PHE A 301 -7.75 4.16 34.15
C PHE A 301 -8.02 5.05 35.38
N ARG A 302 -8.24 6.36 35.22
CA ARG A 302 -8.50 7.28 36.34
C ARG A 302 -9.98 7.38 36.71
N SER A 303 -10.90 7.03 35.82
CA SER A 303 -12.33 7.39 35.97
C SER A 303 -13.30 6.25 36.29
N THR A 304 -12.99 4.98 35.98
CA THR A 304 -14.01 3.90 36.06
C THR A 304 -13.46 2.52 36.47
N LYS A 305 -14.23 1.82 37.32
CA LYS A 305 -14.10 0.36 37.50
C LYS A 305 -14.43 -0.35 36.17
N VAL A 306 -13.70 -1.40 35.85
CA VAL A 306 -13.64 -1.99 34.50
C VAL A 306 -14.94 -2.68 34.07
N SER A 307 -15.47 -2.34 32.89
CA SER A 307 -16.48 -3.14 32.18
C SER A 307 -15.85 -3.93 31.03
N ASN A 308 -16.19 -5.23 30.92
CA ASN A 308 -15.54 -6.17 30.02
C ASN A 308 -16.18 -6.24 28.62
N CYS A 309 -16.15 -5.13 27.86
CA CYS A 309 -16.45 -5.18 26.43
C CYS A 309 -15.24 -5.69 25.62
N ALA A 310 -15.23 -7.00 25.38
CA ALA A 310 -14.19 -7.73 24.65
C ALA A 310 -14.43 -7.72 23.14
N HIS A 311 -13.52 -7.10 22.39
CA HIS A 311 -13.44 -7.22 20.93
C HIS A 311 -12.16 -7.97 20.55
N ARG A 312 -12.24 -9.31 20.54
CA ARG A 312 -11.11 -10.20 20.22
C ARG A 312 -10.84 -10.24 18.71
N LYS A 313 -10.16 -9.22 18.18
CA LYS A 313 -9.49 -9.30 16.88
C LYS A 313 -8.08 -9.85 17.09
N LEU A 314 -7.89 -11.13 16.81
CA LEU A 314 -6.60 -11.81 16.91
C LEU A 314 -5.61 -11.18 15.93
N SER A 315 -4.47 -10.71 16.43
CA SER A 315 -3.38 -10.18 15.61
C SER A 315 -2.60 -11.33 14.97
N PHE A 316 -3.12 -11.86 13.87
CA PHE A 316 -2.30 -12.61 12.92
C PHE A 316 -1.12 -11.74 12.47
N ARG A 317 0.03 -12.36 12.15
CA ARG A 317 1.22 -11.61 11.70
C ARG A 317 0.91 -10.89 10.38
N LEU A 318 0.71 -9.58 10.46
CA LEU A 318 0.27 -8.74 9.34
C LEU A 318 1.34 -8.49 8.27
N GLY A 319 2.54 -9.09 8.39
CA GLY A 319 3.63 -9.03 7.40
C GLY A 319 3.14 -9.17 5.96
N PHE A 320 2.37 -10.22 5.68
CA PHE A 320 1.78 -10.50 4.37
C PHE A 320 0.81 -9.41 3.87
N VAL A 321 0.06 -8.75 4.76
CA VAL A 321 -0.88 -7.68 4.38
C VAL A 321 -0.14 -6.43 3.89
N ILE A 322 1.06 -6.20 4.40
CA ILE A 322 1.93 -5.07 4.03
C ILE A 322 2.48 -5.24 2.60
N ASP A 323 2.56 -6.47 2.08
CA ASP A 323 2.97 -6.75 0.69
C ASP A 323 1.90 -6.40 -0.36
N PHE A 324 0.67 -6.08 0.07
CA PHE A 324 -0.37 -5.49 -0.79
C PHE A 324 -0.34 -3.95 -0.84
N LEU A 325 0.65 -3.30 -0.21
CA LEU A 325 0.89 -1.86 -0.33
C LEU A 325 1.53 -1.53 -1.70
N SER A 326 0.69 -1.38 -2.72
CA SER A 326 1.15 -0.98 -4.05
C SER A 326 1.73 0.45 -4.04
N LYS A 327 2.67 0.76 -4.94
CA LYS A 327 3.25 2.11 -5.07
C LYS A 327 2.18 3.18 -5.31
N ALA A 328 1.04 2.82 -5.92
CA ALA A 328 -0.10 3.70 -6.10
C ALA A 328 -0.79 4.08 -4.77
N THR A 329 -1.02 3.10 -3.87
CA THR A 329 -1.58 3.41 -2.54
C THR A 329 -0.65 4.29 -1.71
N LEU A 330 0.67 4.09 -1.81
CA LEU A 330 1.66 4.89 -1.08
C LEU A 330 1.70 6.35 -1.54
N VAL A 331 1.59 6.62 -2.85
CA VAL A 331 1.52 8.00 -3.38
C VAL A 331 0.28 8.74 -2.85
N GLY A 332 -0.88 8.09 -2.85
CA GLY A 332 -2.12 8.68 -2.30
C GLY A 332 -2.04 8.91 -0.80
N PHE A 333 -1.52 7.93 -0.05
CA PHE A 333 -1.26 8.02 1.38
C PHE A 333 -0.33 9.18 1.73
N MET A 334 0.79 9.33 1.01
CA MET A 334 1.75 10.43 1.18
C MET A 334 1.07 11.80 1.04
N ALA A 335 0.30 12.00 -0.03
CA ALA A 335 -0.35 13.28 -0.28
C ALA A 335 -1.45 13.59 0.77
N GLY A 336 -2.24 12.59 1.18
CA GLY A 336 -3.29 12.78 2.19
C GLY A 336 -2.70 13.07 3.57
N ALA A 337 -1.67 12.32 3.97
CA ALA A 337 -0.93 12.56 5.20
C ALA A 337 -0.23 13.93 5.18
N ALA A 338 0.32 14.34 4.04
CA ALA A 338 1.00 15.62 3.91
C ALA A 338 0.07 16.82 4.12
N VAL A 339 -1.13 16.76 3.55
CA VAL A 339 -2.17 17.80 3.74
C VAL A 339 -2.65 17.83 5.19
N ILE A 340 -2.99 16.68 5.81
CA ILE A 340 -3.42 16.66 7.22
C ILE A 340 -2.32 17.18 8.16
N VAL A 341 -1.07 16.74 8.00
CA VAL A 341 0.03 17.15 8.90
C VAL A 341 0.27 18.66 8.78
N SER A 342 0.17 19.22 7.58
CA SER A 342 0.27 20.67 7.35
C SER A 342 -0.88 21.43 8.00
N LEU A 343 -2.13 20.97 7.84
CA LEU A 343 -3.30 21.56 8.49
C LEU A 343 -3.21 21.50 10.04
N GLN A 344 -2.69 20.40 10.60
CA GLN A 344 -2.45 20.28 12.05
C GLN A 344 -1.38 21.24 12.59
N GLN A 345 -0.50 21.77 11.73
CA GLN A 345 0.50 22.76 12.13
C GLN A 345 -0.05 24.19 12.15
N LEU A 346 -1.22 24.46 11.54
CA LEU A 346 -1.81 25.80 11.53
C LEU A 346 -2.04 26.36 12.94
N LYS A 347 -2.31 25.51 13.94
CA LYS A 347 -2.38 25.92 15.35
C LYS A 347 -1.10 26.62 15.83
N GLY A 348 0.06 26.08 15.47
CA GLY A 348 1.36 26.66 15.82
C GLY A 348 1.72 27.87 14.98
N LEU A 349 1.22 27.94 13.73
CA LEU A 349 1.44 29.07 12.82
C LEU A 349 0.57 30.30 13.16
N LEU A 350 -0.64 30.06 13.67
CA LEU A 350 -1.64 31.09 14.02
C LEU A 350 -1.62 31.47 15.51
N GLY A 351 -1.06 30.61 16.37
CA GLY A 351 -0.98 30.82 17.83
C GLY A 351 -2.15 30.23 18.64
N ILE A 352 -3.11 29.57 17.97
CA ILE A 352 -4.32 28.99 18.57
C ILE A 352 -3.97 28.01 19.69
N VAL A 353 -4.57 28.22 20.86
CA VAL A 353 -4.41 27.42 22.08
C VAL A 353 -5.44 26.28 22.09
N HIS A 354 -6.72 26.58 21.84
CA HIS A 354 -7.77 25.57 21.79
C HIS A 354 -7.83 24.96 20.38
N PHE A 355 -7.26 23.77 20.21
CA PHE A 355 -7.25 23.06 18.93
C PHE A 355 -7.80 21.64 19.06
N THR A 356 -8.56 21.21 18.04
CA THR A 356 -9.22 19.90 18.05
C THR A 356 -8.25 18.71 18.14
N SER A 357 -8.63 17.70 18.93
CA SER A 357 -7.94 16.40 18.99
C SER A 357 -8.26 15.50 17.78
N LYS A 358 -9.29 15.82 16.98
CA LYS A 358 -9.69 15.00 15.82
C LYS A 358 -8.78 15.29 14.61
N MET A 359 -8.08 14.28 14.12
CA MET A 359 -7.10 14.41 13.01
C MET A 359 -7.72 14.29 11.60
N GLN A 360 -8.94 14.82 11.43
CA GLN A 360 -9.71 14.80 10.19
C GLN A 360 -9.82 16.22 9.63
N ILE A 361 -9.89 16.37 8.30
CA ILE A 361 -9.90 17.70 7.65
C ILE A 361 -11.06 18.60 8.12
N ILE A 362 -12.28 18.06 8.27
CA ILE A 362 -13.47 18.85 8.64
C ILE A 362 -13.36 19.43 10.07
N PRO A 363 -13.11 18.63 11.14
CA PRO A 363 -12.84 19.18 12.48
C PRO A 363 -11.67 20.15 12.53
N VAL A 364 -10.58 19.91 11.80
CA VAL A 364 -9.39 20.77 11.83
C VAL A 364 -9.68 22.13 11.20
N VAL A 365 -10.29 22.17 10.00
CA VAL A 365 -10.65 23.43 9.33
C VAL A 365 -11.70 24.18 10.13
N SER A 366 -12.69 23.49 10.71
CA SER A 366 -13.67 24.09 11.62
C SER A 366 -13.00 24.72 12.85
N SER A 367 -12.09 24.00 13.52
CA SER A 367 -11.33 24.50 14.69
C SER A 367 -10.49 25.75 14.36
N VAL A 368 -9.95 25.86 13.15
CA VAL A 368 -9.19 27.05 12.70
C VAL A 368 -10.11 28.23 12.35
N LEU A 369 -11.32 27.97 11.84
CA LEU A 369 -12.28 29.00 11.42
C LEU A 369 -13.18 29.51 12.55
N SER A 370 -13.42 28.71 13.60
CA SER A 370 -14.12 29.16 14.80
C SER A 370 -13.21 29.98 15.70
N ASN A 371 -11.97 29.53 15.94
CA ASN A 371 -11.09 30.14 16.94
C ASN A 371 -10.22 31.24 16.32
N LYS A 372 -10.86 32.17 15.59
CA LYS A 372 -10.21 33.33 14.94
C LYS A 372 -9.72 34.36 15.95
N ASP A 373 -10.42 34.50 17.06
CA ASP A 373 -10.10 35.51 18.08
C ASP A 373 -8.83 35.16 18.89
N GLU A 374 -8.35 33.90 18.79
CA GLU A 374 -7.06 33.46 19.33
C GLU A 374 -5.85 33.75 18.41
N TRP A 375 -6.05 34.38 17.25
CA TRP A 375 -4.98 34.56 16.25
C TRP A 375 -3.96 35.62 16.68
N SER A 376 -2.77 35.16 17.07
CA SER A 376 -1.64 36.00 17.47
C SER A 376 -0.90 36.53 16.25
N TRP A 377 -1.06 37.81 15.93
CA TRP A 377 -0.41 38.43 14.76
C TRP A 377 1.13 38.33 14.84
N GLN A 378 1.70 38.38 16.04
CA GLN A 378 3.13 38.20 16.28
C GLN A 378 3.59 36.79 15.89
N THR A 379 2.77 35.78 16.22
CA THR A 379 3.00 34.38 15.82
C THR A 379 2.85 34.22 14.31
N ILE A 380 1.82 34.81 13.70
CA ILE A 380 1.58 34.77 12.25
C ILE A 380 2.76 35.37 11.47
N VAL A 381 3.19 36.59 11.80
CA VAL A 381 4.31 37.25 11.08
C VAL A 381 5.62 36.47 11.25
N MET A 382 5.92 35.98 12.46
CA MET A 382 7.10 35.14 12.69
C MET A 382 7.02 33.82 11.91
N GLY A 383 5.86 33.17 11.93
CA GLY A 383 5.62 31.88 11.30
C GLY A 383 5.72 31.94 9.78
N PHE A 384 5.05 32.91 9.15
CA PHE A 384 5.16 33.11 7.70
C PHE A 384 6.55 33.60 7.28
N GLY A 385 7.23 34.43 8.09
CA GLY A 385 8.61 34.85 7.83
C GLY A 385 9.60 33.68 7.80
N PHE A 386 9.57 32.80 8.81
CA PHE A 386 10.41 31.60 8.83
C PHE A 386 9.97 30.55 7.82
N LEU A 387 8.68 30.38 7.55
CA LEU A 387 8.16 29.50 6.49
C LEU A 387 8.66 29.95 5.10
N PHE A 388 8.64 31.26 4.81
CA PHE A 388 9.20 31.83 3.59
C PHE A 388 10.71 31.60 3.47
N PHE A 389 11.47 31.82 4.55
CA PHE A 389 12.90 31.52 4.61
C PHE A 389 13.19 30.04 4.30
N LEU A 390 12.47 29.11 4.94
CA LEU A 390 12.63 27.67 4.76
C LEU A 390 12.23 27.18 3.35
N LEU A 391 11.17 27.75 2.77
CA LEU A 391 10.75 27.45 1.39
C LEU A 391 11.73 28.01 0.36
N THR A 392 12.26 29.23 0.56
CA THR A 392 13.28 29.83 -0.30
C THR A 392 14.60 29.05 -0.25
N ALA A 393 15.05 28.63 0.94
CA ALA A 393 16.20 27.75 1.10
C ALA A 393 16.07 26.46 0.29
N ARG A 394 14.88 25.83 0.32
CA ARG A 394 14.57 24.64 -0.48
C ARG A 394 14.56 24.93 -1.98
N HIS A 395 13.98 26.06 -2.42
CA HIS A 395 13.95 26.42 -3.85
C HIS A 395 15.37 26.61 -4.40
N ILE A 396 16.25 27.29 -3.66
CA ILE A 396 17.66 27.49 -4.01
C ILE A 396 18.37 26.14 -4.17
N SER A 397 18.17 25.20 -3.24
CA SER A 397 18.73 23.85 -3.31
C SER A 397 18.18 23.01 -4.46
N ASN A 398 16.90 23.15 -4.81
CA ASN A 398 16.29 22.45 -5.95
C ASN A 398 16.80 22.99 -7.29
N ARG A 399 17.14 24.29 -7.37
CA ARG A 399 17.82 24.89 -8.53
C ARG A 399 19.28 24.44 -8.62
N ASN A 400 20.00 24.49 -7.49
CA ASN A 400 21.45 24.30 -7.42
C ASN A 400 21.80 23.15 -6.45
N PRO A 401 22.01 21.91 -6.92
CA PRO A 401 22.31 20.77 -6.03
C PRO A 401 23.63 20.92 -5.27
N LYS A 402 24.56 21.77 -5.74
CA LYS A 402 25.78 22.16 -4.99
C LYS A 402 25.47 22.86 -3.66
N LEU A 403 24.29 23.50 -3.54
CA LEU A 403 23.84 24.24 -2.36
C LEU A 403 22.95 23.41 -1.42
N PHE A 404 22.92 22.08 -1.57
CA PHE A 404 22.11 21.16 -0.75
C PHE A 404 22.25 21.39 0.77
N TRP A 405 23.46 21.72 1.21
CA TRP A 405 23.78 22.06 2.61
C TRP A 405 22.90 23.16 3.20
N ILE A 406 22.39 24.09 2.38
CA ILE A 406 21.48 25.16 2.82
C ILE A 406 20.14 24.56 3.29
N THR A 407 19.53 23.65 2.51
CA THR A 407 18.27 22.97 2.92
C THR A 407 18.46 22.17 4.19
N ALA A 408 19.60 21.49 4.33
CA ALA A 408 19.86 20.63 5.47
C ALA A 408 20.12 21.44 6.76
N ALA A 409 20.81 22.58 6.66
CA ALA A 409 21.08 23.49 7.79
C ALA A 409 19.89 24.40 8.16
N ALA A 410 19.03 24.77 7.20
CA ALA A 410 18.01 25.79 7.39
C ALA A 410 17.06 25.55 8.60
N PRO A 411 16.56 24.33 8.88
CA PRO A 411 15.74 24.07 10.07
C PRO A 411 16.49 24.37 11.37
N LEU A 412 17.73 23.89 11.50
CA LEU A 412 18.55 24.08 12.70
C LEU A 412 18.91 25.56 12.92
N THR A 413 19.29 26.28 11.86
CA THR A 413 19.50 27.74 11.94
C THR A 413 18.23 28.50 12.29
N SER A 414 17.06 28.04 11.82
CA SER A 414 15.78 28.69 12.12
C SER A 414 15.36 28.51 13.58
N VAL A 415 15.64 27.34 14.20
CA VAL A 415 15.43 27.13 15.65
C VAL A 415 16.34 28.03 16.47
N ILE A 416 17.62 28.14 16.12
CA ILE A 416 18.58 29.01 16.82
C ILE A 416 18.16 30.49 16.70
N LEU A 417 17.89 30.96 15.48
CA LEU A 417 17.54 32.36 15.23
C LEU A 417 16.20 32.75 15.86
N SER A 418 15.19 31.87 15.82
CA SER A 418 13.89 32.12 16.47
C SER A 418 14.01 32.16 18.00
N THR A 419 14.81 31.26 18.60
CA THR A 419 15.05 31.24 20.06
C THR A 419 15.82 32.49 20.51
N LEU A 420 16.84 32.92 19.76
CA LEU A 420 17.58 34.16 20.03
C LEU A 420 16.68 35.40 19.91
N LEU A 421 15.85 35.47 18.87
CA LEU A 421 14.94 36.58 18.62
C LEU A 421 13.85 36.69 19.71
N VAL A 422 13.28 35.56 20.16
CA VAL A 422 12.34 35.54 21.30
C VAL A 422 13.02 35.90 22.62
N PHE A 423 14.27 35.47 22.84
CA PHE A 423 15.05 35.86 24.02
C PHE A 423 15.31 37.38 24.07
N LEU A 424 15.73 37.98 22.95
CA LEU A 424 15.96 39.43 22.85
C LEU A 424 14.67 40.26 22.94
N LEU A 425 13.58 39.78 22.36
CA LEU A 425 12.28 40.47 22.37
C LEU A 425 11.38 40.12 23.56
N LYS A 426 11.90 39.40 24.57
CA LYS A 426 11.17 38.91 25.75
C LYS A 426 10.28 39.96 26.43
N SER A 427 10.73 41.22 26.50
CA SER A 427 9.98 42.32 27.13
C SER A 427 8.83 42.90 26.29
N LYS A 428 8.71 42.53 25.01
CA LYS A 428 7.74 43.12 24.05
C LYS A 428 6.77 42.12 23.44
N VAL A 429 6.97 40.81 23.61
CA VAL A 429 6.26 39.77 22.85
C VAL A 429 5.64 38.72 23.78
N HIS A 430 4.55 39.09 24.45
CA HIS A 430 3.79 38.21 25.34
C HIS A 430 2.88 37.20 24.60
N GLY A 431 2.58 37.44 23.32
CA GLY A 431 1.63 36.65 22.52
C GLY A 431 2.20 35.41 21.83
N ILE A 432 3.41 34.94 22.16
CA ILE A 432 4.04 33.76 21.54
C ILE A 432 4.14 32.62 22.55
N THR A 433 3.62 31.44 22.18
CA THR A 433 3.71 30.26 23.04
C THR A 433 5.12 29.64 22.95
N ILE A 434 5.79 29.56 24.11
CA ILE A 434 7.11 28.95 24.30
C ILE A 434 6.99 27.56 24.97
N ILE A 435 8.09 26.81 24.98
CA ILE A 435 8.14 25.45 25.56
C ILE A 435 8.03 25.46 27.09
N GLY A 436 8.71 26.41 27.75
CA GLY A 436 8.74 26.56 29.22
C GLY A 436 9.77 25.67 29.92
N HIS A 437 9.65 25.55 31.25
CA HIS A 437 10.61 24.80 32.07
C HIS A 437 10.49 23.28 31.88
N LEU A 438 11.64 22.61 31.76
CA LEU A 438 11.75 21.17 31.61
C LEU A 438 12.85 20.66 32.56
N PRO A 439 12.63 19.55 33.29
CA PRO A 439 13.66 18.97 34.14
C PRO A 439 14.85 18.49 33.30
N LYS A 440 16.04 18.52 33.90
CA LYS A 440 17.25 17.87 33.36
C LYS A 440 17.31 16.43 33.87
N GLY A 441 17.93 15.54 33.09
CA GLY A 441 18.21 14.18 33.55
C GLY A 441 18.18 13.13 32.44
N LEU A 442 18.71 11.95 32.78
CA LEU A 442 18.57 10.75 31.96
C LEU A 442 17.31 9.97 32.35
N ASN A 443 16.87 9.11 31.45
CA ASN A 443 15.74 8.23 31.68
C ASN A 443 16.04 7.19 32.78
N PRO A 444 15.25 7.14 33.87
CA PRO A 444 15.48 6.15 34.93
C PRO A 444 15.12 4.74 34.45
N PRO A 445 15.80 3.70 34.95
CA PRO A 445 15.48 2.31 34.63
C PRO A 445 14.13 1.91 35.23
N SER A 446 13.20 1.48 34.38
CA SER A 446 11.80 1.17 34.75
C SER A 446 11.49 -0.33 34.84
N LEU A 447 12.50 -1.19 34.68
CA LEU A 447 12.37 -2.66 34.82
C LEU A 447 11.65 -3.06 36.13
N ASN A 448 11.97 -2.38 37.23
CA ASN A 448 11.40 -2.66 38.56
C ASN A 448 9.95 -2.17 38.73
N MET A 449 9.36 -1.52 37.71
CA MET A 449 8.00 -0.99 37.70
C MET A 449 7.04 -1.81 36.83
N LEU A 450 7.46 -3.01 36.38
CA LEU A 450 6.67 -3.92 35.54
C LEU A 450 5.74 -4.80 36.37
N TYR A 451 4.47 -4.37 36.50
CA TYR A 451 3.43 -5.11 37.22
C TYR A 451 2.69 -6.10 36.31
N PHE A 452 2.96 -7.40 36.47
CA PHE A 452 2.29 -8.48 35.74
C PHE A 452 0.99 -8.99 36.41
N SER A 453 0.58 -8.39 37.53
CA SER A 453 -0.60 -8.76 38.32
C SER A 453 -1.38 -7.52 38.75
N GLY A 454 -2.71 -7.60 38.75
CA GLY A 454 -3.60 -6.55 39.28
C GLY A 454 -4.83 -6.26 38.39
N PRO A 455 -5.81 -5.48 38.89
CA PRO A 455 -7.08 -5.22 38.19
C PRO A 455 -6.91 -4.45 36.87
N TYR A 456 -5.79 -3.75 36.72
CA TYR A 456 -5.46 -2.91 35.57
C TYR A 456 -4.81 -3.68 34.41
N LEU A 457 -4.34 -4.91 34.64
CA LEU A 457 -3.59 -5.71 33.65
C LEU A 457 -4.37 -5.94 32.35
N GLY A 458 -5.66 -6.30 32.44
CA GLY A 458 -6.49 -6.56 31.25
C GLY A 458 -6.69 -5.32 30.37
N VAL A 459 -6.79 -4.13 30.98
CA VAL A 459 -6.90 -2.86 30.26
C VAL A 459 -5.54 -2.46 29.68
N ALA A 460 -4.45 -2.71 30.39
CA ALA A 460 -3.09 -2.49 29.89
C ALA A 460 -2.75 -3.37 28.68
N ILE A 461 -3.08 -4.67 28.73
CA ILE A 461 -2.92 -5.60 27.60
C ILE A 461 -3.79 -5.16 26.41
N LYS A 462 -5.08 -4.82 26.64
CA LYS A 462 -5.97 -4.31 25.58
C LYS A 462 -5.41 -3.04 24.93
N THR A 463 -4.88 -2.12 25.74
CA THR A 463 -4.25 -0.87 25.27
C THR A 463 -2.98 -1.15 24.47
N GLY A 464 -2.08 -1.98 24.99
CA GLY A 464 -0.80 -2.32 24.35
C GLY A 464 -0.96 -3.09 23.03
N ILE A 465 -1.99 -3.94 22.92
CA ILE A 465 -2.34 -4.59 21.63
C ILE A 465 -2.80 -3.53 20.63
N VAL A 466 -3.72 -2.63 21.00
CA VAL A 466 -4.23 -1.59 20.07
C VAL A 466 -3.14 -0.60 19.66
N THR A 467 -2.35 -0.08 20.60
CA THR A 467 -1.25 0.84 20.28
C THR A 467 -0.10 0.16 19.56
N GLY A 468 0.16 -1.12 19.82
CA GLY A 468 1.18 -1.93 19.15
C GLY A 468 0.83 -2.25 17.69
N ILE A 469 -0.42 -2.64 17.39
CA ILE A 469 -0.87 -2.82 16.00
C ILE A 469 -0.78 -1.49 15.24
N LEU A 470 -1.22 -0.40 15.87
CA LEU A 470 -1.19 0.94 15.29
C LEU A 470 0.25 1.42 15.02
N SER A 471 1.15 1.28 15.99
CA SER A 471 2.55 1.71 15.85
C SER A 471 3.31 0.88 14.81
N LEU A 472 3.07 -0.43 14.73
CA LEU A 472 3.58 -1.29 13.67
C LEU A 472 3.07 -0.87 12.29
N THR A 473 1.76 -0.65 12.17
CA THR A 473 1.13 -0.28 10.88
C THR A 473 1.65 1.06 10.38
N GLU A 474 1.73 2.08 11.26
CA GLU A 474 2.26 3.40 10.93
C GLU A 474 3.76 3.31 10.55
N GLY A 475 4.59 2.68 11.39
CA GLY A 475 6.04 2.61 11.16
C GLY A 475 6.42 1.88 9.89
N ILE A 476 5.76 0.76 9.58
CA ILE A 476 6.07 -0.03 8.38
C ILE A 476 5.53 0.67 7.12
N ALA A 477 4.36 1.32 7.19
CA ALA A 477 3.84 2.12 6.08
C ALA A 477 4.78 3.29 5.75
N VAL A 478 5.24 4.03 6.76
CA VAL A 478 6.24 5.10 6.60
C VAL A 478 7.58 4.53 6.10
N GLY A 479 8.02 3.38 6.64
CA GLY A 479 9.23 2.70 6.23
C GLY A 479 9.25 2.34 4.74
N ARG A 480 8.17 1.74 4.23
CA ARG A 480 8.01 1.43 2.79
C ARG A 480 7.77 2.66 1.93
N THR A 481 7.11 3.69 2.46
CA THR A 481 6.92 4.98 1.78
C THR A 481 8.26 5.60 1.37
N PHE A 482 9.19 5.79 2.33
CA PHE A 482 10.50 6.39 2.02
C PHE A 482 11.43 5.46 1.23
N ALA A 483 11.24 4.13 1.35
CA ALA A 483 11.94 3.16 0.51
C ALA A 483 11.53 3.25 -0.97
N ALA A 484 10.23 3.41 -1.25
CA ALA A 484 9.69 3.55 -2.59
C ALA A 484 10.12 4.85 -3.31
N LEU A 485 10.55 5.88 -2.56
CA LEU A 485 11.12 7.13 -3.10
C LEU A 485 12.59 6.99 -3.53
N LYS A 486 13.39 6.19 -2.80
CA LYS A 486 14.79 5.91 -3.14
C LYS A 486 14.98 4.61 -3.94
N ASN A 487 13.90 3.90 -4.24
CA ASN A 487 13.88 2.61 -4.96
C ASN A 487 14.73 1.51 -4.29
N TYR A 488 14.72 1.43 -2.95
CA TYR A 488 15.19 0.25 -2.22
C TYR A 488 14.01 -0.52 -1.60
N GLN A 489 14.23 -1.76 -1.19
CA GLN A 489 13.22 -2.61 -0.57
C GLN A 489 13.33 -2.62 0.95
N VAL A 490 12.20 -2.82 1.64
CA VAL A 490 12.09 -2.87 3.10
C VAL A 490 11.35 -4.14 3.51
N ASP A 491 12.06 -4.97 4.29
CA ASP A 491 11.60 -6.26 4.80
C ASP A 491 10.61 -6.04 5.95
N GLY A 492 9.32 -6.33 5.70
CA GLY A 492 8.26 -6.12 6.67
C GLY A 492 8.39 -6.98 7.94
N ASN A 493 9.06 -8.13 7.87
CA ASN A 493 9.32 -8.97 9.04
C ASN A 493 10.44 -8.38 9.89
N LYS A 494 11.50 -7.84 9.28
CA LYS A 494 12.59 -7.15 10.01
C LYS A 494 12.12 -5.84 10.62
N GLU A 495 11.32 -5.04 9.91
CA GLU A 495 10.71 -3.84 10.51
C GLU A 495 9.79 -4.18 11.69
N MET A 496 8.93 -5.19 11.55
CA MET A 496 8.06 -5.65 12.64
C MET A 496 8.85 -6.13 13.87
N MET A 497 9.98 -6.81 13.64
CA MET A 497 10.90 -7.23 14.70
C MET A 497 11.62 -6.03 15.36
N ALA A 498 12.16 -5.10 14.57
CA ALA A 498 12.87 -3.92 15.05
C ALA A 498 11.95 -2.99 15.87
N ILE A 499 10.75 -2.69 15.35
CA ILE A 499 9.73 -1.89 16.03
C ILE A 499 9.24 -2.58 17.32
N GLY A 500 9.16 -3.92 17.33
CA GLY A 500 8.87 -4.68 18.56
C GLY A 500 9.98 -4.53 19.61
N ILE A 501 11.21 -4.88 19.25
CA ILE A 501 12.36 -4.91 20.19
C ILE A 501 12.69 -3.51 20.71
N MET A 502 12.64 -2.46 19.88
CA MET A 502 12.91 -1.10 20.33
C MET A 502 11.88 -0.58 21.36
N ASN A 503 10.62 -1.01 21.25
CA ASN A 503 9.58 -0.66 22.22
C ASN A 503 9.69 -1.47 23.51
N ILE A 504 10.13 -2.74 23.45
CA ILE A 504 10.46 -3.53 24.64
C ILE A 504 11.62 -2.85 25.40
N ALA A 505 12.73 -2.54 24.72
CA ALA A 505 13.88 -1.84 25.31
C ALA A 505 13.52 -0.43 25.82
N GLY A 506 12.63 0.29 25.13
CA GLY A 506 12.07 1.55 25.62
C GLY A 506 11.26 1.39 26.92
N THR A 507 10.45 0.33 27.03
CA THR A 507 9.65 0.03 28.22
C THR A 507 10.53 -0.28 29.45
N CYS A 508 11.72 -0.83 29.25
CA CYS A 508 12.73 -1.03 30.30
C CYS A 508 13.40 0.28 30.78
N SER A 509 13.24 1.38 30.03
CA SER A 509 14.02 2.61 30.15
C SER A 509 13.14 3.87 30.12
N SER A 510 11.99 3.82 30.80
CA SER A 510 11.00 4.90 30.98
C SER A 510 10.49 5.58 29.70
N CYS A 511 10.52 4.87 28.56
CA CYS A 511 9.94 5.35 27.31
C CYS A 511 8.52 4.81 27.12
N TYR A 512 7.64 5.62 26.52
CA TYR A 512 6.34 5.16 26.01
C TYR A 512 6.43 4.80 24.51
N VAL A 513 5.33 4.29 23.94
CA VAL A 513 5.28 3.72 22.59
C VAL A 513 5.86 4.64 21.50
N THR A 514 6.69 4.05 20.65
CA THR A 514 7.42 4.70 19.56
C THR A 514 7.25 3.97 18.24
N THR A 515 7.40 4.70 17.14
CA THR A 515 7.48 4.14 15.79
C THR A 515 8.19 5.09 14.83
N GLY A 516 8.27 4.73 13.55
CA GLY A 516 8.74 5.62 12.49
C GLY A 516 7.76 6.76 12.24
N SER A 517 8.14 7.99 12.60
CA SER A 517 7.29 9.18 12.42
C SER A 517 7.35 9.68 10.97
N PHE A 518 6.20 9.85 10.32
CA PHE A 518 6.11 10.38 8.95
C PHE A 518 6.81 11.75 8.82
N SER A 519 6.55 12.67 9.77
CA SER A 519 7.12 14.02 9.74
C SER A 519 8.63 14.03 10.00
N ARG A 520 9.15 13.23 10.95
CA ARG A 520 10.60 13.11 11.18
C ARG A 520 11.31 12.46 9.99
N SER A 521 10.69 11.44 9.39
CA SER A 521 11.24 10.74 8.21
C SER A 521 11.22 11.63 6.97
N ALA A 522 10.22 12.52 6.84
CA ALA A 522 10.22 13.58 5.83
C ALA A 522 11.41 14.53 5.99
N VAL A 523 11.69 14.99 7.22
CA VAL A 523 12.86 15.84 7.51
C VAL A 523 14.15 15.08 7.21
N SER A 524 14.28 13.84 7.67
CA SER A 524 15.42 12.94 7.43
C SER A 524 15.75 12.79 5.94
N TYR A 525 14.72 12.52 5.12
CA TYR A 525 14.83 12.39 3.68
C TYR A 525 15.23 13.70 2.99
N ASN A 526 14.65 14.83 3.39
CA ASN A 526 14.96 16.15 2.82
C ASN A 526 16.35 16.67 3.22
N ALA A 527 16.82 16.36 4.44
CA ALA A 527 18.16 16.68 4.92
C ALA A 527 19.24 15.70 4.41
N GLY A 528 18.85 14.66 3.66
CA GLY A 528 19.77 13.80 2.94
C GLY A 528 20.36 12.67 3.78
N ALA A 529 19.58 12.09 4.71
CA ALA A 529 19.95 10.80 5.29
C ALA A 529 20.17 9.76 4.19
N GLN A 530 21.15 8.89 4.41
CA GLN A 530 21.46 7.75 3.55
C GLN A 530 21.53 6.43 4.33
N THR A 531 21.74 6.47 5.65
CA THR A 531 21.77 5.29 6.52
C THR A 531 21.05 5.50 7.84
N ALA A 532 20.85 4.41 8.58
CA ALA A 532 20.29 4.43 9.93
C ALA A 532 21.18 5.15 10.97
N VAL A 533 22.43 5.54 10.63
CA VAL A 533 23.29 6.38 11.50
C VAL A 533 22.63 7.74 11.79
N SER A 534 21.76 8.22 10.89
CA SER A 534 20.92 9.39 11.16
C SER A 534 20.09 9.28 12.45
N ASN A 535 19.59 8.08 12.81
CA ASN A 535 18.92 7.85 14.11
C ASN A 535 19.91 7.84 15.28
N ILE A 536 21.15 7.37 15.08
CA ILE A 536 22.19 7.36 16.12
C ILE A 536 22.60 8.80 16.47
N VAL A 537 22.83 9.63 15.45
CA VAL A 537 23.17 11.05 15.63
C VAL A 537 22.00 11.84 16.20
N MET A 538 20.75 11.54 15.79
CA MET A 538 19.57 12.12 16.43
C MET A 538 19.53 11.77 17.93
N ALA A 539 19.72 10.49 18.28
CA ALA A 539 19.67 10.04 19.66
C ALA A 539 20.81 10.63 20.52
N SER A 540 22.04 10.74 20.00
CA SER A 540 23.14 11.39 20.72
C SER A 540 22.95 12.90 20.89
N ALA A 541 22.34 13.58 19.92
CA ALA A 541 21.96 14.98 20.05
C ALA A 541 20.82 15.19 21.08
N VAL A 542 19.85 14.27 21.16
CA VAL A 542 18.82 14.26 22.23
C VAL A 542 19.45 14.01 23.60
N LEU A 543 20.42 13.08 23.71
CA LEU A 543 21.17 12.80 24.93
C LEU A 543 21.96 14.02 25.44
N VAL A 544 22.73 14.67 24.56
CA VAL A 544 23.45 15.91 24.84
C VAL A 544 22.48 17.03 25.24
N THR A 545 21.28 17.06 24.65
CA THR A 545 20.25 18.01 25.03
C THR A 545 19.74 17.78 26.45
N LEU A 546 19.34 16.55 26.78
CA LEU A 546 18.80 16.15 28.09
C LEU A 546 19.75 16.43 29.26
N LEU A 547 21.06 16.32 29.02
CA LEU A 547 22.11 16.60 30.01
C LEU A 547 22.42 18.11 30.10
N PHE A 548 22.65 18.77 28.96
CA PHE A 548 23.28 20.09 28.94
C PHE A 548 22.39 21.21 28.38
N LEU A 549 21.76 21.02 27.21
CA LEU A 549 21.09 22.10 26.48
C LEU A 549 19.62 22.36 26.91
N MET A 550 19.01 21.55 27.79
CA MET A 550 17.63 21.75 28.26
C MET A 550 17.24 23.22 28.59
N PRO A 551 18.08 24.04 29.26
CA PRO A 551 17.73 25.44 29.55
C PRO A 551 17.61 26.33 28.31
N LEU A 552 18.34 26.01 27.22
CA LEU A 552 18.33 26.79 25.99
C LEU A 552 16.98 26.69 25.26
N PHE A 553 16.33 25.53 25.34
CA PHE A 553 15.02 25.28 24.72
C PHE A 553 13.85 25.97 25.42
N TYR A 554 14.05 26.57 26.60
CA TYR A 554 12.99 27.27 27.35
C TYR A 554 12.31 28.36 26.50
N TYR A 555 13.10 29.14 25.76
CA TYR A 555 12.65 30.27 24.94
C TYR A 555 12.30 29.89 23.49
N THR A 556 12.43 28.62 23.09
CA THR A 556 12.11 28.20 21.73
C THR A 556 10.58 28.30 21.51
N PRO A 557 10.12 29.03 20.48
CA PRO A 557 8.70 29.24 20.24
C PRO A 557 8.08 28.07 19.46
N ASN A 558 6.83 27.73 19.72
CA ASN A 558 6.17 26.61 19.01
C ASN A 558 5.99 26.86 17.49
N VAL A 559 5.98 28.13 17.07
CA VAL A 559 5.77 28.54 15.68
C VAL A 559 6.84 28.04 14.70
N ILE A 560 8.10 27.99 15.12
CA ILE A 560 9.20 27.57 14.23
C ILE A 560 9.06 26.09 13.84
N LEU A 561 8.51 25.30 14.77
CA LEU A 561 8.26 23.87 14.61
C LEU A 561 7.20 23.62 13.55
N ALA A 562 6.11 24.40 13.59
CA ALA A 562 5.06 24.37 12.60
C ALA A 562 5.62 24.69 11.20
N ALA A 563 6.42 25.76 11.07
CA ALA A 563 7.05 26.15 9.81
C ALA A 563 8.00 25.07 9.25
N ILE A 564 8.82 24.44 10.09
CA ILE A 564 9.73 23.34 9.69
C ILE A 564 8.92 22.11 9.23
N ILE A 565 7.91 21.68 10.00
CA ILE A 565 7.08 20.51 9.67
C ILE A 565 6.32 20.75 8.36
N ILE A 566 5.66 21.90 8.18
CA ILE A 566 4.97 22.28 6.94
C ILE A 566 5.96 22.22 5.76
N THR A 567 7.12 22.86 5.90
CA THR A 567 8.14 22.88 4.83
C THR A 567 8.57 21.48 4.43
N ALA A 568 8.99 20.64 5.39
CA ALA A 568 9.48 19.29 5.09
C ALA A 568 8.43 18.47 4.33
N VAL A 569 7.18 18.52 4.80
CA VAL A 569 6.07 17.68 4.37
C VAL A 569 5.50 18.06 2.99
N ILE A 570 5.46 19.34 2.62
CA ILE A 570 4.95 19.80 1.30
C ILE A 570 5.65 19.09 0.12
N GLY A 571 6.96 18.83 0.23
CA GLY A 571 7.76 18.20 -0.83
C GLY A 571 7.55 16.69 -0.99
N LEU A 572 6.57 16.10 -0.30
CA LEU A 572 6.16 14.70 -0.47
C LEU A 572 4.96 14.53 -1.42
N ILE A 573 4.39 15.62 -1.93
CA ILE A 573 3.21 15.57 -2.81
C ILE A 573 3.66 15.38 -4.27
N ASP A 574 3.82 14.12 -4.68
CA ASP A 574 4.15 13.75 -6.07
C ASP A 574 2.91 13.69 -6.97
N TYR A 575 2.53 14.85 -7.51
CA TYR A 575 1.45 14.97 -8.49
C TYR A 575 1.78 14.33 -9.85
N GLN A 576 3.07 14.15 -10.19
CA GLN A 576 3.50 13.56 -11.47
C GLN A 576 3.30 12.04 -11.46
N ALA A 577 3.60 11.38 -10.34
CA ALA A 577 3.25 9.98 -10.13
C ALA A 577 1.73 9.75 -10.18
N ALA A 578 0.93 10.61 -9.55
CA ALA A 578 -0.54 10.52 -9.61
C ALA A 578 -1.08 10.65 -11.05
N TYR A 579 -0.56 11.61 -11.84
CA TYR A 579 -0.93 11.78 -13.24
C TYR A 579 -0.45 10.59 -14.13
N LYS A 580 0.73 10.03 -13.84
CA LYS A 580 1.23 8.82 -14.51
C LYS A 580 0.34 7.60 -14.23
N LEU A 581 -0.14 7.44 -13.00
CA LEU A 581 -1.09 6.38 -12.63
C LEU A 581 -2.39 6.52 -13.43
N TRP A 582 -2.99 7.73 -13.49
CA TRP A 582 -4.19 7.98 -14.30
C TRP A 582 -4.04 7.61 -15.78
N LYS A 583 -2.86 7.85 -16.36
CA LYS A 583 -2.55 7.50 -17.76
C LYS A 583 -2.29 6.00 -18.00
N VAL A 584 -1.85 5.25 -16.98
CA VAL A 584 -1.43 3.85 -17.15
C VAL A 584 -2.48 2.85 -16.65
N ASP A 585 -3.01 3.03 -15.43
CA ASP A 585 -3.99 2.12 -14.83
C ASP A 585 -4.99 2.89 -13.96
N LYS A 586 -6.25 2.89 -14.41
CA LYS A 586 -7.35 3.62 -13.77
C LYS A 586 -7.74 3.01 -12.41
N LEU A 587 -7.55 1.70 -12.20
CA LEU A 587 -7.87 1.04 -10.93
C LEU A 587 -6.79 1.32 -9.88
N ASP A 588 -5.52 1.41 -10.29
CA ASP A 588 -4.45 1.87 -9.39
C ASP A 588 -4.58 3.36 -9.06
N PHE A 589 -5.04 4.19 -10.01
CA PHE A 589 -5.43 5.56 -9.70
C PHE A 589 -6.60 5.63 -8.71
N VAL A 590 -7.62 4.78 -8.83
CA VAL A 590 -8.71 4.70 -7.84
C VAL A 590 -8.18 4.28 -6.47
N ALA A 591 -7.25 3.32 -6.39
CA ALA A 591 -6.61 2.94 -5.13
C ALA A 591 -5.81 4.11 -4.50
N CYS A 592 -5.10 4.89 -5.32
CA CYS A 592 -4.41 6.12 -4.90
C CYS A 592 -5.41 7.18 -4.39
N PHE A 593 -6.50 7.43 -5.12
CA PHE A 593 -7.55 8.39 -4.80
C PHE A 593 -8.29 8.02 -3.50
N CYS A 594 -8.66 6.74 -3.34
CA CYS A 594 -9.24 6.21 -2.12
C CYS A 594 -8.30 6.32 -0.91
N SER A 595 -6.98 6.15 -1.11
CA SER A 595 -6.00 6.38 -0.04
C SER A 595 -5.95 7.85 0.37
N PHE A 596 -5.83 8.76 -0.60
CA PHE A 596 -5.79 10.20 -0.36
C PHE A 596 -7.02 10.68 0.45
N PHE A 597 -8.23 10.42 -0.05
CA PHE A 597 -9.46 10.87 0.61
C PHE A 597 -9.81 10.10 1.87
N GLY A 598 -9.50 8.80 1.93
CA GLY A 598 -9.67 8.00 3.15
C GLY A 598 -8.78 8.48 4.30
N VAL A 599 -7.56 8.92 3.99
CA VAL A 599 -6.67 9.57 4.98
C VAL A 599 -7.24 10.93 5.39
N LEU A 600 -7.65 11.79 4.43
CA LEU A 600 -8.18 13.14 4.70
C LEU A 600 -9.45 13.17 5.57
N PHE A 601 -10.45 12.37 5.22
CA PHE A 601 -11.79 12.43 5.84
C PHE A 601 -11.99 11.46 6.99
N ILE A 602 -11.37 10.26 6.94
CA ILE A 602 -11.66 9.18 7.88
C ILE A 602 -10.54 9.07 8.93
N SER A 603 -9.38 8.52 8.56
CA SER A 603 -8.15 8.52 9.38
C SER A 603 -6.98 7.92 8.61
N VAL A 604 -5.75 8.25 9.02
CA VAL A 604 -4.49 7.74 8.46
C VAL A 604 -4.48 6.20 8.28
N PRO A 605 -4.72 5.35 9.31
CA PRO A 605 -4.67 3.89 9.14
C PRO A 605 -5.86 3.33 8.34
N LEU A 606 -7.06 3.91 8.46
CA LEU A 606 -8.25 3.38 7.78
C LEU A 606 -8.27 3.75 6.29
N GLY A 607 -7.78 4.93 5.91
CA GLY A 607 -7.56 5.29 4.51
C GLY A 607 -6.57 4.36 3.79
N LEU A 608 -5.51 3.95 4.49
CA LEU A 608 -4.57 2.95 3.98
C LEU A 608 -5.23 1.57 3.83
N ALA A 609 -6.01 1.13 4.82
CA ALA A 609 -6.73 -0.15 4.77
C ALA A 609 -7.77 -0.21 3.64
N ILE A 610 -8.49 0.89 3.37
CA ILE A 610 -9.42 1.00 2.23
C ILE A 610 -8.66 0.88 0.90
N ALA A 611 -7.51 1.55 0.77
CA ALA A 611 -6.70 1.50 -0.45
C ALA A 611 -6.10 0.11 -0.71
N VAL A 612 -5.70 -0.62 0.34
CA VAL A 612 -5.31 -2.04 0.25
C VAL A 612 -6.50 -2.91 -0.16
N ALA A 613 -7.69 -2.70 0.41
CA ALA A 613 -8.90 -3.45 0.03
C ALA A 613 -9.26 -3.26 -1.46
N VAL A 614 -9.17 -2.03 -1.99
CA VAL A 614 -9.33 -1.76 -3.43
C VAL A 614 -8.26 -2.47 -4.26
N SER A 615 -7.01 -2.50 -3.81
CA SER A 615 -5.91 -3.17 -4.51
C SER A 615 -6.09 -4.70 -4.54
N VAL A 616 -6.53 -5.31 -3.43
CA VAL A 616 -6.89 -6.74 -3.37
C VAL A 616 -8.11 -7.04 -4.24
N PHE A 617 -9.11 -6.15 -4.26
CA PHE A 617 -10.29 -6.29 -5.11
C PHE A 617 -9.95 -6.22 -6.61
N LYS A 618 -9.02 -5.34 -7.03
CA LYS A 618 -8.47 -5.32 -8.40
C LYS A 618 -7.88 -6.67 -8.79
N ILE A 619 -7.09 -7.30 -7.90
CA ILE A 619 -6.51 -8.64 -8.14
C ILE A 619 -7.63 -9.69 -8.27
N LEU A 620 -8.61 -9.68 -7.36
CA LEU A 620 -9.74 -10.62 -7.39
C LEU A 620 -10.58 -10.48 -8.67
N LEU A 621 -10.79 -9.26 -9.19
CA LEU A 621 -11.46 -9.05 -10.48
C LEU A 621 -10.70 -9.70 -11.65
N HIS A 622 -9.37 -9.56 -11.71
CA HIS A 622 -8.56 -10.20 -12.76
C HIS A 622 -8.56 -11.73 -12.66
N VAL A 623 -8.54 -12.28 -11.43
CA VAL A 623 -8.61 -13.74 -11.21
C VAL A 623 -10.00 -14.30 -11.56
N THR A 624 -11.08 -13.61 -11.21
CA THR A 624 -12.47 -14.05 -11.45
C THR A 624 -12.94 -13.87 -12.89
N ARG A 625 -12.41 -12.88 -13.62
CA ARG A 625 -12.74 -12.58 -15.03
C ARG A 625 -11.48 -12.59 -15.92
N PRO A 626 -10.83 -13.76 -16.09
CA PRO A 626 -9.64 -13.87 -16.94
C PRO A 626 -9.94 -13.62 -18.43
N ASN A 627 -8.88 -13.29 -19.17
CA ASN A 627 -8.91 -13.22 -20.62
C ASN A 627 -9.02 -14.61 -21.25
N THR A 628 -9.83 -14.70 -22.30
CA THR A 628 -9.93 -15.87 -23.18
C THR A 628 -9.89 -15.37 -24.62
N LEU A 629 -9.02 -15.93 -25.46
CA LEU A 629 -8.77 -15.44 -26.82
C LEU A 629 -9.05 -16.53 -27.85
N ILE A 630 -9.64 -16.18 -29.00
CA ILE A 630 -9.65 -17.08 -30.17
C ILE A 630 -8.30 -16.94 -30.90
N LEU A 631 -7.64 -18.07 -31.16
CA LEU A 631 -6.43 -18.13 -31.97
C LEU A 631 -6.76 -18.51 -33.42
N GLY A 632 -6.02 -17.93 -34.37
CA GLY A 632 -5.94 -18.36 -35.77
C GLY A 632 -4.49 -18.56 -36.19
N ASN A 633 -4.26 -19.29 -37.27
CA ASN A 633 -2.91 -19.54 -37.79
C ASN A 633 -2.49 -18.42 -38.75
N ILE A 634 -1.24 -17.95 -38.61
CA ILE A 634 -0.60 -17.04 -39.56
C ILE A 634 -0.16 -17.85 -40.79
N ARG A 635 -0.61 -17.45 -41.97
CA ARG A 635 -0.43 -18.20 -43.23
C ARG A 635 1.05 -18.50 -43.49
N GLY A 636 1.35 -19.73 -43.95
CA GLY A 636 2.72 -20.19 -44.19
C GLY A 636 3.52 -20.55 -42.94
N THR A 637 2.93 -20.46 -41.74
CA THR A 637 3.61 -20.77 -40.47
C THR A 637 2.84 -21.81 -39.65
N GLN A 638 3.41 -22.17 -38.49
CA GLN A 638 2.75 -22.94 -37.42
C GLN A 638 2.43 -22.06 -36.20
N ILE A 639 2.34 -20.73 -36.40
CA ILE A 639 2.23 -19.75 -35.33
C ILE A 639 0.76 -19.35 -35.15
N TYR A 640 0.18 -19.80 -34.04
CA TYR A 640 -1.19 -19.50 -33.65
C TYR A 640 -1.22 -18.22 -32.82
N GLN A 641 -2.03 -17.24 -33.25
CA GLN A 641 -2.09 -15.90 -32.68
C GLN A 641 -3.52 -15.37 -32.62
N ASN A 642 -3.76 -14.40 -31.74
CA ASN A 642 -5.08 -13.81 -31.50
C ASN A 642 -5.63 -13.10 -32.76
N LEU A 643 -6.77 -13.59 -33.28
CA LEU A 643 -7.48 -13.05 -34.45
C LEU A 643 -7.81 -11.56 -34.33
N SER A 644 -8.10 -11.07 -33.12
CA SER A 644 -8.43 -9.65 -32.87
C SER A 644 -7.21 -8.72 -32.87
N ARG A 645 -5.98 -9.27 -32.84
CA ARG A 645 -4.72 -8.51 -32.82
C ARG A 645 -3.97 -8.54 -34.14
N TYR A 646 -3.94 -9.69 -34.82
CA TYR A 646 -3.16 -9.89 -36.05
C TYR A 646 -4.07 -10.14 -37.25
N ARG A 647 -4.08 -9.23 -38.23
CA ARG A 647 -4.88 -9.35 -39.47
C ARG A 647 -4.48 -10.54 -40.35
N GLU A 648 -3.26 -11.03 -40.19
CA GLU A 648 -2.70 -12.20 -40.90
C GLU A 648 -3.12 -13.54 -40.28
N ALA A 649 -3.58 -13.54 -39.03
CA ALA A 649 -4.07 -14.75 -38.37
C ALA A 649 -5.46 -15.11 -38.93
N SER A 650 -5.60 -16.37 -39.35
CA SER A 650 -6.80 -16.86 -40.03
C SER A 650 -7.41 -18.07 -39.32
N ARG A 651 -8.75 -18.15 -39.34
CA ARG A 651 -9.49 -19.30 -38.81
C ARG A 651 -9.17 -20.56 -39.61
N ILE A 652 -9.15 -21.71 -38.95
CA ILE A 652 -9.01 -23.02 -39.61
C ILE A 652 -10.40 -23.66 -39.69
N PRO A 653 -10.87 -24.09 -40.88
CA PRO A 653 -12.19 -24.70 -41.03
C PRO A 653 -12.42 -25.88 -40.07
N SER A 654 -13.61 -25.96 -39.48
CA SER A 654 -14.03 -26.97 -38.49
C SER A 654 -13.30 -26.98 -37.12
N PHE A 655 -12.37 -26.04 -36.85
CA PHE A 655 -11.69 -25.91 -35.55
C PHE A 655 -11.97 -24.57 -34.87
N LEU A 656 -12.35 -24.60 -33.59
CA LEU A 656 -12.35 -23.45 -32.70
C LEU A 656 -11.17 -23.59 -31.71
N ILE A 657 -10.24 -22.64 -31.75
CA ILE A 657 -9.01 -22.68 -30.93
C ILE A 657 -9.08 -21.57 -29.88
N LEU A 658 -9.09 -21.94 -28.60
CA LEU A 658 -9.28 -21.03 -27.46
C LEU A 658 -8.07 -21.07 -26.52
N ALA A 659 -7.43 -19.93 -26.30
CA ALA A 659 -6.40 -19.77 -25.28
C ALA A 659 -7.00 -19.26 -23.96
N VAL A 660 -6.58 -19.86 -22.84
CA VAL A 660 -6.96 -19.44 -21.48
C VAL A 660 -5.75 -18.81 -20.79
N GLU A 661 -5.70 -17.47 -20.75
CA GLU A 661 -4.54 -16.71 -20.23
C GLU A 661 -4.51 -16.62 -18.69
N ALA A 662 -4.93 -17.67 -17.97
CA ALA A 662 -5.04 -17.64 -16.51
C ALA A 662 -5.06 -19.03 -15.84
N PRO A 663 -4.72 -19.13 -14.53
CA PRO A 663 -5.05 -20.28 -13.70
C PRO A 663 -6.56 -20.52 -13.65
N ILE A 664 -6.98 -21.79 -13.60
CA ILE A 664 -8.38 -22.18 -13.46
C ILE A 664 -8.65 -22.55 -12.00
N TYR A 665 -9.49 -21.75 -11.34
CA TYR A 665 -9.87 -21.92 -9.93
C TYR A 665 -11.38 -21.90 -9.75
N PHE A 666 -11.88 -22.36 -8.60
CA PHE A 666 -13.29 -22.26 -8.21
C PHE A 666 -13.89 -20.84 -8.42
N ALA A 667 -13.06 -19.81 -8.29
CA ALA A 667 -13.46 -18.41 -8.43
C ALA A 667 -13.70 -17.96 -9.89
N ASN A 668 -13.28 -18.75 -10.89
CA ASN A 668 -13.46 -18.43 -12.31
C ASN A 668 -13.97 -19.60 -13.18
N SER A 669 -14.03 -20.83 -12.66
CA SER A 669 -14.33 -22.01 -13.47
C SER A 669 -15.74 -21.97 -14.10
N THR A 670 -16.78 -21.61 -13.35
CA THR A 670 -18.15 -21.43 -13.89
C THR A 670 -18.21 -20.33 -14.97
N TYR A 671 -17.47 -19.24 -14.79
CA TYR A 671 -17.39 -18.17 -15.80
C TYR A 671 -16.64 -18.65 -17.06
N LEU A 672 -15.57 -19.43 -16.92
CA LEU A 672 -14.85 -20.03 -18.05
C LEU A 672 -15.73 -21.04 -18.81
N GLN A 673 -16.51 -21.86 -18.11
CA GLN A 673 -17.51 -22.77 -18.70
C GLN A 673 -18.55 -22.01 -19.52
N GLU A 674 -19.21 -21.00 -18.95
CA GLU A 674 -20.13 -20.13 -19.69
C GLU A 674 -19.46 -19.42 -20.87
N ARG A 675 -18.22 -18.96 -20.70
CA ARG A 675 -17.46 -18.21 -21.73
C ARG A 675 -17.08 -19.11 -22.90
N ILE A 676 -16.54 -20.30 -22.66
CA ILE A 676 -16.19 -21.28 -23.69
C ILE A 676 -17.45 -21.73 -24.44
N LEU A 677 -18.53 -22.05 -23.73
CA LEU A 677 -19.80 -22.43 -24.35
C LEU A 677 -20.44 -21.28 -25.13
N ARG A 678 -20.16 -20.01 -24.79
CA ARG A 678 -20.59 -18.84 -25.56
C ARG A 678 -19.76 -18.69 -26.85
N TRP A 679 -18.43 -18.77 -26.78
CA TRP A 679 -17.56 -18.78 -27.96
C TRP A 679 -17.94 -19.88 -28.96
N VAL A 680 -18.32 -21.07 -28.49
CA VAL A 680 -18.79 -22.17 -29.34
C VAL A 680 -20.07 -21.79 -30.11
N ARG A 681 -21.01 -21.07 -29.48
CA ARG A 681 -22.22 -20.58 -30.18
C ARG A 681 -21.92 -19.45 -31.15
N GLU A 682 -21.09 -18.49 -30.75
CA GLU A 682 -20.66 -17.37 -31.59
C GLU A 682 -19.92 -17.87 -32.86
N GLU A 683 -19.14 -18.95 -32.75
CA GLU A 683 -18.50 -19.61 -33.91
C GLU A 683 -19.48 -20.51 -34.71
N GLU A 684 -20.40 -21.23 -34.05
CA GLU A 684 -21.53 -21.95 -34.71
C GLU A 684 -22.44 -21.00 -35.51
N GLU A 685 -22.56 -19.73 -35.11
CA GLU A 685 -23.30 -18.67 -35.79
C GLU A 685 -22.48 -18.09 -36.95
N TRP A 686 -21.22 -17.70 -36.71
CA TRP A 686 -20.30 -17.23 -37.76
C TRP A 686 -20.13 -18.21 -38.93
N ILE A 687 -20.10 -19.52 -38.64
CA ILE A 687 -20.02 -20.58 -39.66
C ILE A 687 -21.26 -20.59 -40.57
N LYS A 688 -22.46 -20.35 -40.02
CA LYS A 688 -23.71 -20.31 -40.80
C LYS A 688 -23.79 -19.07 -41.69
N GLU A 689 -23.40 -17.91 -41.16
CA GLU A 689 -23.40 -16.65 -41.93
C GLU A 689 -22.46 -16.71 -43.14
N ASN A 690 -21.34 -17.42 -43.02
CA ASN A 690 -20.30 -17.49 -44.06
C ASN A 690 -20.35 -18.78 -44.91
N ASN A 691 -21.39 -19.62 -44.77
CA ASN A 691 -21.52 -20.93 -45.41
C ASN A 691 -20.25 -21.82 -45.27
N ALA A 692 -19.61 -21.78 -44.11
CA ALA A 692 -18.37 -22.50 -43.84
C ALA A 692 -18.62 -23.95 -43.39
N ASN A 693 -17.55 -24.76 -43.36
CA ASN A 693 -17.62 -26.13 -42.83
C ASN A 693 -18.06 -26.14 -41.36
N THR A 694 -18.90 -27.09 -40.98
CA THR A 694 -19.40 -27.28 -39.62
C THR A 694 -18.26 -27.40 -38.60
N LEU A 695 -18.46 -26.85 -37.40
CA LEU A 695 -17.54 -27.01 -36.27
C LEU A 695 -17.49 -28.49 -35.86
N LYS A 696 -16.28 -29.03 -35.64
CA LYS A 696 -16.07 -30.44 -35.26
C LYS A 696 -15.16 -30.60 -34.03
N CYS A 697 -14.18 -29.71 -33.84
CA CYS A 697 -13.25 -29.77 -32.71
C CYS A 697 -13.09 -28.40 -32.02
N VAL A 698 -13.00 -28.44 -30.69
CA VAL A 698 -12.58 -27.32 -29.85
C VAL A 698 -11.22 -27.66 -29.24
N ILE A 699 -10.20 -26.85 -29.53
CA ILE A 699 -8.86 -27.00 -28.96
C ILE A 699 -8.69 -25.94 -27.88
N LEU A 700 -8.42 -26.38 -26.65
CA LEU A 700 -8.13 -25.52 -25.51
C LEU A 700 -6.62 -25.46 -25.29
N ASP A 701 -6.02 -24.31 -25.58
CA ASP A 701 -4.61 -24.04 -25.30
C ASP A 701 -4.44 -23.71 -23.80
N MET A 702 -3.76 -24.63 -23.11
CA MET A 702 -3.49 -24.60 -21.67
C MET A 702 -2.08 -24.07 -21.36
N THR A 703 -1.32 -23.57 -22.35
CA THR A 703 0.07 -23.07 -22.18
C THR A 703 0.20 -22.05 -21.04
N ALA A 704 -0.77 -21.15 -20.90
CA ALA A 704 -0.77 -20.11 -19.86
C ALA A 704 -1.46 -20.53 -18.54
N VAL A 705 -2.02 -21.74 -18.47
CA VAL A 705 -2.72 -22.26 -17.29
C VAL A 705 -1.70 -22.85 -16.31
N THR A 706 -1.11 -21.99 -15.48
CA THR A 706 -0.02 -22.37 -14.55
C THR A 706 -0.50 -23.24 -13.37
N ALA A 707 -1.79 -23.19 -13.03
CA ALA A 707 -2.41 -23.99 -11.99
C ALA A 707 -3.90 -24.27 -12.28
N ILE A 708 -4.36 -25.41 -11.76
CA ILE A 708 -5.77 -25.81 -11.70
C ILE A 708 -6.11 -26.27 -10.27
N ASP A 709 -7.32 -26.04 -9.78
CA ASP A 709 -7.84 -26.66 -8.55
C ASP A 709 -8.86 -27.78 -8.84
N THR A 710 -9.45 -28.40 -7.81
CA THR A 710 -10.42 -29.49 -7.99
C THR A 710 -11.64 -29.04 -8.77
N SER A 711 -12.23 -27.90 -8.40
CA SER A 711 -13.38 -27.32 -9.12
C SER A 711 -13.04 -27.01 -10.58
N GLY A 712 -11.83 -26.55 -10.87
CA GLY A 712 -11.34 -26.37 -12.24
C GLY A 712 -11.26 -27.69 -13.03
N ILE A 713 -10.79 -28.78 -12.42
CA ILE A 713 -10.75 -30.11 -13.03
C ILE A 713 -12.17 -30.62 -13.33
N ASP A 714 -13.08 -30.47 -12.38
CA ASP A 714 -14.48 -30.87 -12.53
C ASP A 714 -15.15 -30.08 -13.67
N THR A 715 -14.93 -28.76 -13.72
CA THR A 715 -15.43 -27.90 -14.81
C THR A 715 -14.86 -28.31 -16.18
N VAL A 716 -13.58 -28.68 -16.31
CA VAL A 716 -13.03 -29.20 -17.59
C VAL A 716 -13.72 -30.52 -17.99
N CYS A 717 -14.01 -31.39 -17.03
CA CYS A 717 -14.77 -32.62 -17.24
C CYS A 717 -16.23 -32.36 -17.66
N GLU A 718 -16.88 -31.32 -17.12
CA GLU A 718 -18.22 -30.89 -17.53
C GLU A 718 -18.25 -30.26 -18.92
N ILE A 719 -17.36 -29.30 -19.21
CA ILE A 719 -17.25 -28.64 -20.53
C ILE A 719 -17.13 -29.72 -21.62
N ARG A 720 -16.26 -30.71 -21.40
CA ARG A 720 -16.12 -31.87 -22.29
C ARG A 720 -17.45 -32.60 -22.50
N LYS A 721 -18.12 -33.05 -21.44
CA LYS A 721 -19.40 -33.77 -21.51
C LYS A 721 -20.50 -32.96 -22.22
N MET A 722 -20.44 -31.63 -22.14
CA MET A 722 -21.37 -30.73 -22.84
C MET A 722 -21.04 -30.57 -24.33
N LEU A 723 -19.77 -30.69 -24.72
CA LEU A 723 -19.31 -30.69 -26.11
C LEU A 723 -19.51 -32.05 -26.80
N GLU A 724 -19.26 -33.16 -26.09
CA GLU A 724 -19.55 -34.52 -26.60
C GLU A 724 -21.04 -34.71 -26.91
N LYS A 725 -21.93 -34.14 -26.08
CA LYS A 725 -23.39 -34.07 -26.32
C LYS A 725 -23.79 -33.23 -27.56
N ARG A 726 -22.86 -32.45 -28.12
CA ARG A 726 -23.00 -31.68 -29.36
C ARG A 726 -22.21 -32.28 -30.53
N SER A 727 -21.67 -33.49 -30.37
CA SER A 727 -20.74 -34.12 -31.32
C SER A 727 -19.46 -33.31 -31.58
N LEU A 728 -19.05 -32.45 -30.63
CA LEU A 728 -17.82 -31.65 -30.70
C LEU A 728 -16.72 -32.30 -29.86
N GLN A 729 -15.57 -32.57 -30.48
CA GLN A 729 -14.40 -33.12 -29.79
C GLN A 729 -13.64 -32.03 -29.03
N LEU A 730 -13.53 -32.13 -27.70
CA LEU A 730 -12.65 -31.27 -26.90
C LEU A 730 -11.24 -31.86 -26.83
N VAL A 731 -10.24 -31.03 -27.06
CA VAL A 731 -8.81 -31.39 -27.02
C VAL A 731 -8.03 -30.37 -26.20
N LEU A 732 -7.03 -30.82 -25.45
CA LEU A 732 -6.13 -29.98 -24.65
C LEU A 732 -4.75 -29.88 -25.31
N ALA A 733 -4.22 -28.67 -25.45
CA ALA A 733 -2.86 -28.42 -25.92
C ALA A 733 -1.98 -27.88 -24.77
N ASN A 734 -0.74 -28.39 -24.67
CA ASN A 734 0.33 -27.90 -23.80
C ASN A 734 -0.03 -27.61 -22.32
N PRO A 735 -0.64 -28.55 -21.56
CA PRO A 735 -0.90 -28.35 -20.14
C PRO A 735 0.40 -28.34 -19.33
N VAL A 736 0.65 -27.24 -18.61
CA VAL A 736 1.81 -27.07 -17.72
C VAL A 736 1.95 -28.25 -16.74
N GLY A 737 3.17 -28.70 -16.45
CA GLY A 737 3.42 -29.93 -15.67
C GLY A 737 2.69 -30.03 -14.31
N THR A 738 2.47 -28.89 -13.63
CA THR A 738 1.68 -28.77 -12.39
C THR A 738 0.19 -29.05 -12.58
N VAL A 739 -0.35 -28.75 -13.76
CA VAL A 739 -1.74 -29.04 -14.18
C VAL A 739 -1.83 -30.47 -14.69
N MET A 740 -0.88 -30.89 -15.53
CA MET A 740 -0.80 -32.25 -16.08
C MET A 740 -0.70 -33.31 -14.97
N GLU A 741 0.09 -33.08 -13.91
CA GLU A 741 0.11 -33.97 -12.75
C GLU A 741 -1.25 -34.08 -12.05
N LYS A 742 -1.98 -32.97 -11.87
CA LYS A 742 -3.31 -32.97 -11.23
C LYS A 742 -4.37 -33.65 -12.10
N LEU A 743 -4.35 -33.44 -13.41
CA LEU A 743 -5.23 -34.12 -14.37
C LEU A 743 -5.01 -35.63 -14.40
N HIS A 744 -3.76 -36.08 -14.21
CA HIS A 744 -3.44 -37.50 -14.07
C HIS A 744 -3.86 -38.07 -12.70
N GLN A 745 -3.56 -37.37 -11.59
CA GLN A 745 -3.95 -37.81 -10.25
C GLN A 745 -5.47 -37.88 -10.05
N SER A 746 -6.25 -37.03 -10.73
CA SER A 746 -7.72 -37.06 -10.73
C SER A 746 -8.34 -38.10 -11.67
N LYS A 747 -7.53 -38.86 -12.43
CA LYS A 747 -7.96 -39.77 -13.50
C LYS A 747 -8.74 -39.12 -14.66
N VAL A 748 -8.89 -37.79 -14.66
CA VAL A 748 -9.55 -37.08 -15.77
C VAL A 748 -8.76 -37.22 -17.06
N LEU A 749 -7.42 -37.30 -16.99
CA LEU A 749 -6.57 -37.60 -18.14
C LEU A 749 -6.96 -38.90 -18.86
N ASP A 750 -7.30 -39.95 -18.10
CA ASP A 750 -7.65 -41.27 -18.66
C ASP A 750 -8.90 -41.19 -19.54
N SER A 751 -9.85 -40.29 -19.21
CA SER A 751 -11.02 -40.03 -20.05
C SER A 751 -10.67 -39.40 -21.40
N PHE A 752 -9.64 -38.54 -21.48
CA PHE A 752 -9.19 -37.88 -22.72
C PHE A 752 -8.46 -38.86 -23.67
N GLY A 753 -8.05 -40.02 -23.15
CA GLY A 753 -7.39 -41.05 -23.94
C GLY A 753 -6.06 -40.57 -24.54
N ILE A 754 -5.57 -41.32 -25.53
CA ILE A 754 -4.26 -41.06 -26.16
C ILE A 754 -4.33 -39.83 -27.10
N TYR A 755 -5.50 -39.52 -27.65
CA TYR A 755 -5.68 -38.53 -28.73
C TYR A 755 -6.37 -37.23 -28.30
N GLY A 756 -6.58 -37.01 -26.99
CA GLY A 756 -7.20 -35.79 -26.45
C GLY A 756 -6.19 -34.74 -25.96
N LEU A 757 -4.88 -34.96 -26.12
CA LEU A 757 -3.82 -34.21 -25.44
C LEU A 757 -2.55 -34.12 -26.31
N TYR A 758 -2.08 -32.91 -26.61
CA TYR A 758 -0.97 -32.65 -27.55
C TYR A 758 0.06 -31.66 -26.99
N LEU A 759 1.30 -31.71 -27.47
CA LEU A 759 2.36 -30.77 -27.07
C LEU A 759 2.13 -29.36 -27.64
N SER A 760 1.53 -29.25 -28.83
CA SER A 760 1.23 -27.96 -29.47
C SER A 760 -0.13 -27.95 -30.15
N VAL A 761 -0.67 -26.74 -30.36
CA VAL A 761 -1.90 -26.52 -31.14
C VAL A 761 -1.70 -26.99 -32.60
N GLY A 762 -0.51 -26.79 -33.17
CA GLY A 762 -0.18 -27.26 -34.53
C GLY A 762 -0.26 -28.77 -34.67
N GLU A 763 0.30 -29.54 -33.73
CA GLU A 763 0.19 -31.00 -33.70
C GLU A 763 -1.26 -31.46 -33.57
N ALA A 764 -2.05 -30.82 -32.70
CA ALA A 764 -3.47 -31.13 -32.52
C ALA A 764 -4.27 -30.93 -33.82
N VAL A 765 -4.14 -29.76 -34.46
CA VAL A 765 -4.81 -29.46 -35.73
C VAL A 765 -4.36 -30.42 -36.83
N ALA A 766 -3.05 -30.68 -36.97
CA ALA A 766 -2.50 -31.53 -38.01
C ALA A 766 -3.00 -32.98 -37.88
N HIS A 767 -2.90 -33.57 -36.68
CA HIS A 767 -3.36 -34.93 -36.44
C HIS A 767 -4.87 -35.08 -36.67
N ILE A 768 -5.68 -34.22 -36.07
CA ILE A 768 -7.14 -34.32 -36.18
C ILE A 768 -7.60 -34.08 -37.63
N SER A 769 -6.95 -33.17 -38.36
CA SER A 769 -7.18 -32.95 -39.80
C SER A 769 -6.86 -34.19 -40.64
N SER A 770 -5.77 -34.91 -40.33
CA SER A 770 -5.47 -36.18 -41.01
C SER A 770 -6.50 -37.27 -40.70
N LEU A 771 -6.98 -37.32 -39.46
CA LEU A 771 -7.94 -38.32 -38.99
C LEU A 771 -9.32 -38.17 -39.66
N TRP A 772 -9.75 -36.93 -39.94
CA TRP A 772 -10.95 -36.66 -40.74
C TRP A 772 -10.74 -36.81 -42.27
N ARG A 773 -9.51 -36.76 -42.77
CA ARG A 773 -9.20 -37.07 -44.19
C ARG A 773 -9.09 -38.58 -44.46
N ALA A 774 -8.93 -39.39 -43.40
CA ALA A 774 -8.83 -40.84 -43.48
C ALA A 774 -10.19 -41.56 -43.32
N GLN A 775 -11.28 -40.83 -43.09
CA GLN A 775 -12.64 -41.35 -43.14
C GLN A 775 -13.22 -41.11 -44.55
N PRO A 776 -13.58 -42.18 -45.30
CA PRO A 776 -14.14 -42.07 -46.65
C PRO A 776 -15.61 -41.62 -46.66
#